data_AF-A0A1F6CKW6-F1
#
_entry.id   AF-A0A1F6CKW6-F1
#
_cell.length_a   1.000
_cell.length_b   1.000
_cell.length_c   1.000
_cell.angle_alpha   90.00
_cell.angle_beta   90.00
_cell.angle_gamma   90.00
#
_symmetry.space_group_name_H-M   'P 1'
#
loop_
_entity.id
_entity.type
_entity.pdbx_description
1 polymer ?
#
loop_
_entity_poly.entity_id
_entity_poly.type
_entity_poly.pdbx_seq_one_letter_code
_entity_poly.pdbx_strand_id
1 'polypeptide(L)'
;MTGTSEAIFDRFSLAMAVAAFLLIALPSFAHASSSLVWGDQNGGTPTQIEIFDGGTYAVPLNTPAPAYIVPSLLIFGPVSATLYRIMGPAEAPVREEIASLGFQNPDGDPLVSWPAAGSYELDVAEFGAPILNFEEKLKRWLARLFFADIAYAQFGPSDPTVVETLHFTIEDAASNTLDPVIIIPGILGSAQHNGEWLIDPITHAYDNLIDTLIANGYEKDVTLFPFPYEWRFSNRTTATLLDEKINDIKDVCDCDKVDIVAHSMGGLVARQYIQSDDYDGDIDQLIFLGTPHLGAPNAYLMWEGGEAGTEFKDKLLREVLKIEARKKGYSTLFSYERGLPIPSVQELLPVYGYIKHVGSPNIPTYPNSSWYPNNLFLQELNSAVADLYGSGVTITNFVGQLTESTTIETIRVIAPTTTSATLLWGFGKPQGFPSTGDAGLERGQGDATVPLSSASFVNQDLQIINSEHNELPTKAEGAVFKVLSGQDPTSLITNSHGFFETAKNVLIFQILSPADFVVEAPNGLKVGKDFATGQEFTQIPDAFYSGFGTDDEYVTIPNPLNGLYKVITQGTGSGGVYTIATGLITDATSSEKFFTGQTLPGALTTFHVDVSLNGPSAAIKDIQIVATVGSTKTDINRAFALGWIKSNGIKTSLLTLLTQAQKLKKQSDKIKLYKAMLEILKAAKKSGLINQQGYDLLTADVNWLISH
;
A
#
# COMPACT_ATOMS: atom_id res chain seq x y z
N MET A 1 -92.98 -5.40 21.77
CA MET A 1 -91.73 -5.86 22.38
C MET A 1 -90.97 -6.59 21.29
N THR A 2 -90.24 -5.85 20.45
CA THR A 2 -88.80 -5.50 20.59
C THR A 2 -87.87 -6.66 20.27
N GLY A 3 -87.09 -6.49 19.20
CA GLY A 3 -85.89 -7.26 18.93
C GLY A 3 -85.81 -7.80 17.50
N THR A 4 -85.12 -7.07 16.62
CA THR A 4 -84.04 -7.54 15.71
C THR A 4 -84.00 -6.70 14.42
N SER A 5 -83.28 -5.57 14.42
CA SER A 5 -82.90 -4.87 13.18
C SER A 5 -81.53 -4.16 13.20
N GLU A 6 -80.67 -4.38 14.20
CA GLU A 6 -79.39 -3.65 14.34
C GLU A 6 -78.13 -4.43 13.95
N ALA A 7 -78.21 -5.69 13.52
CA ALA A 7 -77.01 -6.50 13.25
C ALA A 7 -76.53 -6.56 11.79
N ILE A 8 -77.27 -5.99 10.83
CA ILE A 8 -76.95 -6.13 9.38
C ILE A 8 -76.32 -4.85 8.79
N PHE A 9 -76.55 -3.68 9.39
CA PHE A 9 -75.98 -2.42 8.88
C PHE A 9 -74.51 -2.19 9.30
N ASP A 10 -74.05 -2.83 10.39
CA ASP A 10 -72.73 -2.54 10.98
C ASP A 10 -71.58 -3.39 10.42
N ARG A 11 -71.89 -4.48 9.71
CA ARG A 11 -70.87 -5.28 8.99
C ARG A 11 -70.63 -4.81 7.55
N PHE A 12 -71.59 -4.12 6.95
CA PHE A 12 -71.46 -3.53 5.61
C PHE A 12 -70.69 -2.20 5.65
N SER A 13 -70.83 -1.40 6.71
CA SER A 13 -70.10 -0.15 6.92
C SER A 13 -68.62 -0.39 7.21
N LEU A 14 -68.27 -1.40 8.01
CA LEU A 14 -66.89 -1.73 8.38
C LEU A 14 -66.10 -2.33 7.20
N ALA A 15 -66.73 -3.16 6.37
CA ALA A 15 -66.08 -3.71 5.17
C ALA A 15 -65.82 -2.63 4.10
N MET A 16 -66.74 -1.69 3.93
CA MET A 16 -66.54 -0.53 3.04
C MET A 16 -65.56 0.50 3.61
N ALA A 17 -65.48 0.67 4.93
CA ALA A 17 -64.50 1.55 5.56
C ALA A 17 -63.08 0.95 5.52
N VAL A 18 -62.92 -0.37 5.67
CA VAL A 18 -61.62 -1.05 5.52
C VAL A 18 -61.15 -1.03 4.06
N ALA A 19 -62.07 -1.19 3.10
CA ALA A 19 -61.76 -1.01 1.67
C ALA A 19 -61.39 0.45 1.34
N ALA A 20 -62.10 1.44 1.91
CA ALA A 20 -61.83 2.85 1.72
C ALA A 20 -60.54 3.34 2.42
N PHE A 21 -60.12 2.70 3.52
CA PHE A 21 -58.87 3.05 4.22
C PHE A 21 -57.63 2.42 3.54
N LEU A 22 -57.77 1.28 2.86
CA LEU A 22 -56.75 0.72 1.96
C LEU A 22 -56.61 1.55 0.66
N LEU A 23 -57.63 2.31 0.29
CA LEU A 23 -57.68 3.18 -0.90
C LEU A 23 -56.95 4.54 -0.73
N ILE A 24 -56.53 4.93 0.48
CA ILE A 24 -55.83 6.21 0.73
C ILE A 24 -54.32 5.99 0.98
N ALA A 25 -53.85 4.75 1.01
CA ALA A 25 -52.47 4.40 1.39
C ALA A 25 -51.65 3.70 0.29
N LEU A 26 -52.05 3.78 -0.98
CA LEU A 26 -51.23 3.31 -2.09
C LEU A 26 -50.99 4.48 -3.06
N PRO A 27 -49.74 4.96 -3.23
CA PRO A 27 -49.43 5.85 -4.34
C PRO A 27 -49.82 5.14 -5.64
N SER A 28 -50.35 5.92 -6.57
CA SER A 28 -50.75 5.52 -7.91
C SER A 28 -49.66 4.66 -8.57
N PHE A 29 -49.87 3.35 -8.68
CA PHE A 29 -48.98 2.51 -9.49
C PHE A 29 -49.39 2.68 -10.96
N ALA A 30 -48.62 3.52 -11.67
CA ALA A 30 -48.57 3.54 -13.13
C ALA A 30 -47.60 2.46 -13.67
N HIS A 31 -47.21 1.51 -12.83
CA HIS A 31 -46.16 0.53 -13.10
C HIS A 31 -46.73 -0.86 -13.32
N ALA A 32 -46.18 -1.59 -14.29
CA ALA A 32 -46.50 -2.99 -14.48
C ALA A 32 -46.11 -3.82 -13.24
N SER A 33 -46.91 -4.84 -12.93
CA SER A 33 -46.81 -5.62 -11.69
C SER A 33 -46.15 -6.99 -11.88
N SER A 34 -46.00 -7.43 -13.13
CA SER A 34 -45.21 -8.63 -13.47
C SER A 34 -43.72 -8.31 -13.56
N SER A 35 -42.88 -9.34 -13.52
CA SER A 35 -41.43 -9.25 -13.72
C SER A 35 -40.96 -10.21 -14.82
N LEU A 36 -39.84 -9.87 -15.44
CA LEU A 36 -39.10 -10.73 -16.36
C LEU A 36 -37.90 -11.31 -15.64
N VAL A 37 -37.75 -12.62 -15.64
CA VAL A 37 -36.56 -13.28 -15.10
C VAL A 37 -35.66 -13.70 -16.24
N TRP A 38 -34.36 -13.43 -16.13
CA TRP A 38 -33.34 -13.76 -17.12
C TRP A 38 -32.07 -14.30 -16.42
N GLY A 39 -31.54 -15.44 -16.86
CA GLY A 39 -30.32 -16.07 -16.29
C GLY A 39 -30.56 -17.45 -15.65
N ASP A 40 -29.50 -18.09 -15.16
CA ASP A 40 -29.57 -19.46 -14.63
C ASP A 40 -30.09 -19.50 -13.17
N GLN A 41 -31.20 -20.21 -12.97
CA GLN A 41 -31.84 -20.41 -11.66
C GLN A 41 -30.94 -21.12 -10.63
N ASN A 42 -29.89 -21.82 -11.07
CA ASN A 42 -28.98 -22.58 -10.21
C ASN A 42 -27.66 -21.85 -9.90
N GLY A 43 -27.55 -20.55 -10.23
CA GLY A 43 -26.36 -19.75 -9.96
C GLY A 43 -25.21 -19.96 -10.96
N GLY A 44 -25.52 -20.42 -12.17
CA GLY A 44 -24.59 -20.42 -13.31
C GLY A 44 -24.40 -19.03 -13.92
N THR A 45 -23.62 -18.96 -15.01
CA THR A 45 -23.31 -17.71 -15.71
C THR A 45 -24.17 -17.58 -16.99
N PRO A 46 -24.92 -16.47 -17.19
CA PRO A 46 -25.06 -15.32 -16.30
C PRO A 46 -25.98 -15.61 -15.10
N THR A 47 -25.69 -14.95 -13.97
CA THR A 47 -26.51 -15.03 -12.74
C THR A 47 -27.95 -14.62 -13.04
N GLN A 48 -28.91 -15.28 -12.40
CA GLN A 48 -30.33 -14.93 -12.52
C GLN A 48 -30.60 -13.49 -12.04
N ILE A 49 -31.32 -12.71 -12.86
CA ILE A 49 -31.76 -11.35 -12.58
C ILE A 49 -33.28 -11.29 -12.77
N GLU A 50 -33.96 -10.59 -11.87
CA GLU A 50 -35.39 -10.29 -11.97
C GLU A 50 -35.58 -8.80 -12.33
N ILE A 51 -36.21 -8.57 -13.48
CA ILE A 51 -36.39 -7.28 -14.15
C ILE A 51 -37.82 -6.79 -13.91
N PHE A 52 -37.93 -5.56 -13.40
CA PHE A 52 -39.17 -4.88 -13.06
C PHE A 52 -39.35 -3.62 -13.91
N ASP A 53 -40.60 -3.18 -14.04
CA ASP A 53 -40.95 -1.95 -14.73
C ASP A 53 -40.30 -0.71 -14.11
N GLY A 54 -39.81 0.19 -14.98
CA GLY A 54 -39.05 1.38 -14.65
C GLY A 54 -37.59 1.13 -14.23
N GLY A 55 -37.12 -0.12 -14.18
CA GLY A 55 -35.77 -0.46 -13.71
C GLY A 55 -34.68 -0.30 -14.78
N THR A 56 -33.43 -0.18 -14.31
CA THR A 56 -32.21 -0.21 -15.14
C THR A 56 -31.34 -1.39 -14.68
N TYR A 57 -30.87 -2.21 -15.62
CA TYR A 57 -30.17 -3.46 -15.34
C TYR A 57 -28.90 -3.60 -16.19
N ALA A 58 -27.75 -3.80 -15.53
CA ALA A 58 -26.50 -4.14 -16.20
C ALA A 58 -26.47 -5.64 -16.50
N VAL A 59 -26.36 -6.01 -17.79
CA VAL A 59 -26.32 -7.41 -18.26
C VAL A 59 -25.25 -7.58 -19.33
N PRO A 60 -24.56 -8.73 -19.42
CA PRO A 60 -23.59 -8.96 -20.48
C PRO A 60 -24.31 -9.04 -21.82
N LEU A 61 -24.01 -8.10 -22.73
CA LEU A 61 -24.65 -8.07 -24.05
C LEU A 61 -24.30 -9.32 -24.85
N ASN A 62 -25.18 -9.68 -25.78
CA ASN A 62 -25.07 -10.81 -26.71
C ASN A 62 -24.86 -12.18 -26.03
N THR A 63 -25.13 -12.30 -24.72
CA THR A 63 -25.06 -13.55 -23.97
C THR A 63 -26.45 -14.19 -23.93
N PRO A 64 -26.68 -15.36 -24.55
CA PRO A 64 -27.99 -16.02 -24.51
C PRO A 64 -28.21 -16.71 -23.16
N ALA A 65 -29.34 -16.45 -22.51
CA ALA A 65 -29.73 -17.13 -21.27
C ALA A 65 -31.24 -17.43 -21.23
N PRO A 66 -31.70 -18.40 -20.42
CA PRO A 66 -33.12 -18.67 -20.22
C PRO A 66 -33.86 -17.43 -19.72
N ALA A 67 -35.07 -17.21 -20.22
CA ALA A 67 -35.92 -16.11 -19.78
C ALA A 67 -37.38 -16.52 -19.67
N TYR A 68 -38.06 -16.07 -18.62
CA TYR A 68 -39.47 -16.35 -18.38
C TYR A 68 -40.14 -15.22 -17.60
N ILE A 69 -41.46 -15.14 -17.71
CA ILE A 69 -42.26 -14.10 -17.05
C ILE A 69 -42.77 -14.64 -15.72
N VAL A 70 -42.73 -13.82 -14.68
CA VAL A 70 -43.43 -14.06 -13.42
C VAL A 70 -44.65 -13.12 -13.37
N PRO A 71 -45.87 -13.64 -13.60
CA PRO A 71 -47.06 -12.81 -13.68
C PRO A 71 -47.49 -12.30 -12.30
N SER A 72 -48.10 -11.12 -12.26
CA SER A 72 -48.72 -10.57 -11.06
C SER A 72 -49.91 -11.43 -10.58
N LEU A 73 -50.24 -11.36 -9.28
CA LEU A 73 -51.36 -12.08 -8.65
C LEU A 73 -52.76 -11.72 -9.22
N LEU A 74 -52.85 -10.74 -10.11
CA LEU A 74 -54.09 -10.24 -10.71
C LEU A 74 -54.41 -10.83 -12.09
N ILE A 75 -53.52 -11.66 -12.64
CA ILE A 75 -53.66 -12.30 -13.95
C ILE A 75 -54.29 -13.69 -13.79
N PHE A 76 -55.37 -13.98 -14.52
CA PHE A 76 -56.20 -15.18 -14.34
C PHE A 76 -56.28 -16.00 -15.65
N GLY A 77 -55.14 -16.39 -16.23
CA GLY A 77 -55.10 -17.21 -17.44
C GLY A 77 -53.67 -17.58 -17.90
N PRO A 78 -53.52 -18.42 -18.95
CA PRO A 78 -52.23 -18.66 -19.58
C PRO A 78 -51.73 -17.35 -20.22
N VAL A 79 -50.51 -16.94 -19.83
CA VAL A 79 -49.87 -15.72 -20.32
C VAL A 79 -48.76 -16.03 -21.32
N SER A 80 -48.60 -15.12 -22.26
CA SER A 80 -47.42 -14.98 -23.12
C SER A 80 -46.95 -13.55 -23.05
N ALA A 81 -45.67 -13.28 -23.23
CA ALA A 81 -45.19 -11.92 -23.45
C ALA A 81 -44.37 -11.81 -24.72
N THR A 82 -44.33 -10.60 -25.26
CA THR A 82 -43.46 -10.26 -26.39
C THR A 82 -42.50 -9.16 -25.95
N LEU A 83 -41.21 -9.46 -26.05
CA LEU A 83 -40.12 -8.56 -25.71
C LEU A 83 -39.73 -7.73 -26.93
N TYR A 84 -39.65 -6.42 -26.76
CA TYR A 84 -39.28 -5.46 -27.79
C TYR A 84 -38.08 -4.63 -27.35
N ARG A 85 -37.22 -4.31 -28.31
CA ARG A 85 -36.26 -3.22 -28.20
C ARG A 85 -36.87 -1.95 -28.75
N ILE A 86 -36.66 -0.84 -28.06
CA ILE A 86 -37.15 0.47 -28.49
C ILE A 86 -36.00 1.24 -29.15
N MET A 87 -36.24 1.66 -30.39
CA MET A 87 -35.28 2.41 -31.20
C MET A 87 -35.88 3.73 -31.70
N GLY A 88 -35.03 4.72 -31.97
CA GLY A 88 -35.46 6.01 -32.50
C GLY A 88 -35.83 7.05 -31.41
N PRO A 89 -36.23 8.27 -31.81
CA PRO A 89 -36.52 9.35 -30.87
C PRO A 89 -37.80 9.08 -30.08
N ALA A 90 -37.88 9.59 -28.84
CA ALA A 90 -39.01 9.38 -27.92
C ALA A 90 -40.38 9.80 -28.49
N GLU A 91 -40.40 10.70 -29.46
CA GLU A 91 -41.62 11.19 -30.12
C GLU A 91 -42.16 10.22 -31.19
N ALA A 92 -41.34 9.26 -31.66
CA ALA A 92 -41.71 8.26 -32.65
C ALA A 92 -40.88 6.96 -32.48
N PRO A 93 -41.07 6.21 -31.38
CA PRO A 93 -40.33 4.97 -31.12
C PRO A 93 -40.69 3.87 -32.13
N VAL A 94 -39.67 3.17 -32.62
CA VAL A 94 -39.77 1.95 -33.43
C VAL A 94 -39.55 0.76 -32.50
N ARG A 95 -40.51 -0.17 -32.48
CA ARG A 95 -40.42 -1.42 -31.71
C ARG A 95 -39.84 -2.52 -32.60
N GLU A 96 -38.73 -3.11 -32.19
CA GLU A 96 -38.14 -4.30 -32.80
C GLU A 96 -38.37 -5.50 -31.88
N GLU A 97 -39.09 -6.51 -32.35
CA GLU A 97 -39.35 -7.73 -31.58
C GLU A 97 -38.06 -8.54 -31.39
N ILE A 98 -37.75 -8.87 -30.14
CA ILE A 98 -36.57 -9.63 -29.74
C ILE A 98 -36.93 -11.10 -29.50
N ALA A 99 -37.99 -11.36 -28.73
CA ALA A 99 -38.38 -12.71 -28.35
C ALA A 99 -39.85 -12.78 -27.90
N SER A 100 -40.47 -13.94 -28.07
CA SER A 100 -41.74 -14.28 -27.42
C SER A 100 -41.50 -15.23 -26.24
N LEU A 101 -42.04 -14.92 -25.07
CA LEU A 101 -41.82 -15.59 -23.80
C LEU A 101 -43.08 -16.29 -23.30
N GLY A 102 -42.91 -17.47 -22.71
CA GLY A 102 -43.99 -18.27 -22.12
C GLY A 102 -44.01 -18.24 -20.59
N PHE A 103 -45.05 -18.85 -20.02
CA PHE A 103 -45.22 -19.04 -18.58
C PHE A 103 -44.53 -20.30 -18.08
N GLN A 104 -43.70 -20.19 -17.02
CA GLN A 104 -43.08 -21.28 -16.22
C GLN A 104 -42.89 -22.62 -16.97
N ASN A 105 -42.01 -22.65 -17.98
CA ASN A 105 -41.67 -23.89 -18.67
C ASN A 105 -40.15 -24.13 -18.73
N PRO A 106 -39.50 -24.46 -17.59
CA PRO A 106 -38.04 -24.58 -17.49
C PRO A 106 -37.39 -25.66 -18.40
N ASP A 107 -38.18 -26.47 -19.10
CA ASP A 107 -37.71 -27.52 -20.01
C ASP A 107 -37.91 -27.18 -21.50
N GLY A 108 -38.32 -25.94 -21.84
CA GLY A 108 -38.59 -25.50 -23.22
C GLY A 108 -38.19 -24.04 -23.52
N ASP A 109 -37.29 -23.46 -22.73
CA ASP A 109 -37.06 -22.02 -22.69
C ASP A 109 -36.43 -21.44 -23.97
N PRO A 110 -37.01 -20.36 -24.56
CA PRO A 110 -36.28 -19.55 -25.53
C PRO A 110 -35.10 -18.86 -24.84
N LEU A 111 -33.90 -18.98 -25.43
CA LEU A 111 -32.76 -18.20 -24.99
C LEU A 111 -32.92 -16.76 -25.44
N VAL A 112 -32.87 -15.83 -24.49
CA VAL A 112 -32.88 -14.39 -24.76
C VAL A 112 -31.46 -13.86 -24.61
N SER A 113 -31.01 -13.09 -25.58
CA SER A 113 -29.78 -12.31 -25.51
C SER A 113 -30.10 -10.84 -25.74
N TRP A 114 -29.41 -9.95 -25.05
CA TRP A 114 -29.57 -8.50 -25.19
C TRP A 114 -28.62 -7.98 -26.28
N PRO A 115 -29.12 -7.56 -27.46
CA PRO A 115 -28.23 -7.22 -28.58
C PRO A 115 -27.49 -5.88 -28.39
N ALA A 116 -28.02 -4.98 -27.55
CA ALA A 116 -27.46 -3.66 -27.29
C ALA A 116 -27.98 -3.07 -25.96
N ALA A 117 -27.25 -2.12 -25.38
CA ALA A 117 -27.78 -1.26 -24.34
C ALA A 117 -28.91 -0.35 -24.88
N GLY A 118 -29.83 0.07 -24.01
CA GLY A 118 -30.94 0.96 -24.33
C GLY A 118 -32.28 0.55 -23.72
N SER A 119 -33.36 1.16 -24.19
CA SER A 119 -34.71 0.93 -23.66
C SER A 119 -35.38 -0.28 -24.31
N TYR A 120 -36.08 -1.05 -23.47
CA TYR A 120 -36.82 -2.25 -23.85
C TYR A 120 -38.23 -2.19 -23.27
N GLU A 121 -39.15 -2.88 -23.95
CA GLU A 121 -40.53 -3.06 -23.52
C GLU A 121 -40.91 -4.53 -23.52
N LEU A 122 -41.69 -4.98 -22.53
CA LEU A 122 -42.27 -6.31 -22.49
C LEU A 122 -43.78 -6.20 -22.42
N ASP A 123 -44.46 -6.56 -23.50
CA ASP A 123 -45.93 -6.65 -23.53
C ASP A 123 -46.37 -8.01 -23.00
N VAL A 124 -47.04 -8.04 -21.86
CA VAL A 124 -47.64 -9.26 -21.31
C VAL A 124 -49.07 -9.37 -21.81
N ALA A 125 -49.41 -10.50 -22.42
CA ALA A 125 -50.72 -10.77 -23.02
C ALA A 125 -51.39 -12.03 -22.45
N GLU A 126 -52.71 -11.99 -22.33
CA GLU A 126 -53.56 -13.13 -22.00
C GLU A 126 -54.21 -13.72 -23.27
N PHE A 127 -54.21 -15.05 -23.42
CA PHE A 127 -54.94 -15.70 -24.51
C PHE A 127 -56.46 -15.60 -24.28
N GLY A 128 -57.18 -15.00 -25.24
CA GLY A 128 -58.63 -14.80 -25.18
C GLY A 128 -59.46 -16.10 -24.97
N ALA A 129 -60.53 -15.99 -24.17
CA ALA A 129 -61.38 -17.08 -23.68
C ALA A 129 -62.31 -17.75 -24.73
N PRO A 130 -62.79 -18.99 -24.50
CA PRO A 130 -63.88 -19.56 -25.30
C PRO A 130 -65.26 -18.97 -24.91
N ILE A 131 -65.85 -18.23 -25.87
CA ILE A 131 -67.28 -17.90 -26.07
C ILE A 131 -67.94 -16.88 -25.11
N LEU A 132 -68.57 -15.85 -25.72
CA LEU A 132 -69.32 -14.72 -25.14
C LEU A 132 -70.42 -15.11 -24.12
N ASN A 133 -70.37 -14.55 -22.90
CA ASN A 133 -71.47 -14.56 -21.92
C ASN A 133 -71.51 -13.30 -21.01
N PHE A 134 -72.65 -13.11 -20.32
CA PHE A 134 -73.12 -11.90 -19.60
C PHE A 134 -72.18 -11.28 -18.54
N GLU A 135 -71.15 -11.99 -18.07
CA GLU A 135 -70.18 -11.53 -17.05
C GLU A 135 -69.29 -10.37 -17.49
N GLU A 136 -69.02 -10.22 -18.79
CA GLU A 136 -68.13 -9.17 -19.34
C GLU A 136 -68.68 -7.74 -19.16
N LYS A 137 -70.01 -7.56 -19.15
CA LYS A 137 -70.61 -6.24 -18.90
C LYS A 137 -70.40 -5.78 -17.46
N LEU A 138 -70.41 -6.73 -16.52
CA LEU A 138 -70.16 -6.45 -15.11
C LEU A 138 -68.68 -6.19 -14.87
N LYS A 139 -67.77 -6.95 -15.51
CA LYS A 139 -66.33 -6.69 -15.46
C LYS A 139 -65.94 -5.34 -16.06
N ARG A 140 -66.47 -4.97 -17.23
CA ARG A 140 -66.25 -3.64 -17.84
C ARG A 140 -66.82 -2.50 -17.00
N TRP A 141 -67.96 -2.73 -16.36
CA TRP A 141 -68.56 -1.76 -15.44
C TRP A 141 -67.73 -1.58 -14.16
N LEU A 142 -67.24 -2.67 -13.56
CA LEU A 142 -66.35 -2.63 -12.39
C LEU A 142 -65.00 -2.00 -12.74
N ALA A 143 -64.40 -2.35 -13.88
CA ALA A 143 -63.13 -1.78 -14.32
C ALA A 143 -63.20 -0.26 -14.52
N ARG A 144 -64.30 0.25 -15.11
CA ARG A 144 -64.56 1.70 -15.21
C ARG A 144 -64.81 2.36 -13.84
N LEU A 145 -65.32 1.60 -12.88
CA LEU A 145 -65.57 2.09 -11.52
C LEU A 145 -64.28 2.21 -10.69
N PHE A 146 -63.27 1.36 -10.95
CA PHE A 146 -62.06 1.26 -10.13
C PHE A 146 -60.79 1.87 -10.75
N PHE A 147 -60.68 2.01 -12.07
CA PHE A 147 -59.40 2.35 -12.73
C PHE A 147 -59.36 3.66 -13.54
N ALA A 148 -60.46 4.44 -13.56
CA ALA A 148 -60.63 5.68 -14.34
C ALA A 148 -60.38 5.53 -15.87
N ASP A 149 -60.87 6.49 -16.67
CA ASP A 149 -60.81 6.43 -18.15
C ASP A 149 -59.38 6.43 -18.75
N ILE A 150 -58.34 6.60 -17.92
CA ILE A 150 -56.92 6.70 -18.34
C ILE A 150 -56.28 5.32 -18.56
N ALA A 151 -56.62 4.30 -17.75
CA ALA A 151 -56.07 2.95 -17.91
C ALA A 151 -56.47 2.30 -19.26
N TYR A 152 -57.58 2.74 -19.85
CA TYR A 152 -58.02 2.25 -21.17
C TYR A 152 -57.33 2.95 -22.35
N ALA A 153 -56.59 4.04 -22.14
CA ALA A 153 -55.95 4.80 -23.20
C ALA A 153 -54.67 4.13 -23.76
N GLN A 154 -54.10 3.13 -23.06
CA GLN A 154 -52.99 2.31 -23.57
C GLN A 154 -53.45 1.15 -24.47
N PHE A 155 -54.75 0.82 -24.48
CA PHE A 155 -55.31 -0.21 -25.34
C PHE A 155 -55.70 0.43 -26.67
N GLY A 156 -54.72 0.56 -27.56
CA GLY A 156 -54.99 0.92 -28.95
C GLY A 156 -56.03 -0.03 -29.57
N PRO A 157 -56.80 0.39 -30.60
CA PRO A 157 -57.87 -0.42 -31.20
C PRO A 157 -57.41 -1.73 -31.88
N SER A 158 -56.13 -2.07 -31.83
CA SER A 158 -55.50 -3.07 -32.69
C SER A 158 -55.08 -4.39 -32.01
N ASP A 159 -55.06 -4.51 -30.68
CA ASP A 159 -54.79 -5.82 -30.07
C ASP A 159 -55.45 -6.03 -28.68
N PRO A 160 -56.58 -6.77 -28.59
CA PRO A 160 -57.36 -6.93 -27.36
C PRO A 160 -56.77 -7.91 -26.33
N THR A 161 -55.49 -8.28 -26.43
CA THR A 161 -54.87 -9.32 -25.59
C THR A 161 -53.76 -8.86 -24.67
N VAL A 162 -53.13 -7.68 -24.88
CA VAL A 162 -52.06 -7.16 -24.00
C VAL A 162 -52.68 -6.61 -22.71
N VAL A 163 -52.21 -7.05 -21.55
CA VAL A 163 -52.76 -6.71 -20.22
C VAL A 163 -51.90 -5.67 -19.49
N GLU A 164 -50.58 -5.72 -19.67
CA GLU A 164 -49.62 -4.74 -19.14
C GLU A 164 -48.35 -4.68 -20.00
N THR A 165 -47.64 -3.56 -19.93
CA THR A 165 -46.34 -3.37 -20.58
C THR A 165 -45.31 -2.94 -19.55
N LEU A 166 -44.21 -3.70 -19.41
CA LEU A 166 -43.05 -3.30 -18.61
C LEU A 166 -42.10 -2.50 -19.50
N HIS A 167 -41.58 -1.39 -19.00
CA HIS A 167 -40.53 -0.57 -19.62
C HIS A 167 -39.29 -0.67 -18.75
N PHE A 168 -38.13 -0.98 -19.34
CA PHE A 168 -36.89 -1.05 -18.58
C PHE A 168 -35.70 -0.69 -19.46
N THR A 169 -34.55 -0.41 -18.83
CA THR A 169 -33.31 -0.07 -19.52
C THR A 169 -32.29 -1.17 -19.28
N ILE A 170 -31.63 -1.60 -20.36
CA ILE A 170 -30.48 -2.50 -20.30
C ILE A 170 -29.21 -1.70 -20.51
N GLU A 171 -28.22 -1.94 -19.66
CA GLU A 171 -26.86 -1.42 -19.78
C GLU A 171 -25.88 -2.59 -20.02
N ASP A 172 -24.78 -2.31 -20.70
CA ASP A 172 -23.77 -3.33 -21.00
C ASP A 172 -22.94 -3.63 -19.74
N ALA A 173 -23.03 -4.87 -19.23
CA ALA A 173 -22.17 -5.32 -18.13
C ALA A 173 -20.70 -5.48 -18.54
N ALA A 174 -20.36 -5.36 -19.84
CA ALA A 174 -18.97 -5.25 -20.28
C ALA A 174 -18.25 -3.99 -19.74
N SER A 175 -18.94 -3.08 -19.06
CA SER A 175 -18.37 -1.95 -18.32
C SER A 175 -18.15 -2.24 -16.82
N ASN A 176 -17.78 -3.47 -16.45
CA ASN A 176 -17.13 -3.75 -15.17
C ASN A 176 -15.64 -4.11 -15.39
N THR A 177 -15.01 -3.53 -16.42
CA THR A 177 -13.55 -3.46 -16.45
C THR A 177 -13.13 -2.43 -15.42
N LEU A 178 -12.54 -2.90 -14.31
CA LEU A 178 -11.92 -2.01 -13.33
C LEU A 178 -10.83 -1.20 -14.05
N ASP A 179 -10.89 0.13 -13.92
CA ASP A 179 -9.89 1.00 -14.49
C ASP A 179 -8.52 0.70 -13.86
N PRO A 180 -7.42 0.78 -14.62
CA PRO A 180 -6.10 0.48 -14.08
C PRO A 180 -5.72 1.50 -13.02
N VAL A 181 -5.33 1.01 -11.85
CA VAL A 181 -4.97 1.84 -10.70
C VAL A 181 -3.47 1.73 -10.38
N ILE A 182 -2.87 2.88 -10.09
CA ILE A 182 -1.48 3.02 -9.65
C ILE A 182 -1.44 3.29 -8.16
N ILE A 183 -0.64 2.50 -7.42
CA ILE A 183 -0.39 2.73 -5.99
C ILE A 183 0.96 3.44 -5.82
N ILE A 184 0.93 4.69 -5.33
CA ILE A 184 2.13 5.51 -5.12
C ILE A 184 2.45 5.58 -3.62
N PRO A 185 3.58 4.99 -3.18
CA PRO A 185 3.98 5.01 -1.79
C PRO A 185 4.53 6.36 -1.34
N GLY A 186 4.56 6.56 -0.02
CA GLY A 186 5.26 7.65 0.65
C GLY A 186 6.75 7.40 0.82
N ILE A 187 7.42 8.30 1.54
CA ILE A 187 8.82 8.13 1.96
C ILE A 187 9.00 6.77 2.67
N LEU A 188 10.09 6.06 2.38
CA LEU A 188 10.36 4.69 2.82
C LEU A 188 9.43 3.58 2.31
N GLY A 189 8.37 3.87 1.57
CA GLY A 189 7.51 2.84 1.01
C GLY A 189 8.10 2.14 -0.22
N SER A 190 9.42 2.16 -0.40
CA SER A 190 10.11 1.50 -1.50
C SER A 190 11.49 1.02 -1.08
N ALA A 191 11.85 -0.19 -1.48
CA ALA A 191 13.16 -0.78 -1.26
C ALA A 191 13.63 -1.58 -2.48
N GLN A 192 14.95 -1.65 -2.69
CA GLN A 192 15.52 -2.44 -3.78
C GLN A 192 15.76 -3.89 -3.37
N HIS A 193 15.43 -4.80 -4.28
CA HIS A 193 15.80 -6.20 -4.23
C HIS A 193 16.52 -6.57 -5.54
N ASN A 194 17.81 -6.90 -5.46
CA ASN A 194 18.65 -7.23 -6.63
C ASN A 194 18.61 -6.18 -7.77
N GLY A 195 18.41 -4.90 -7.42
CA GLY A 195 18.35 -3.78 -8.36
C GLY A 195 16.93 -3.43 -8.85
N GLU A 196 15.92 -4.24 -8.52
CA GLU A 196 14.51 -3.96 -8.81
C GLU A 196 13.85 -3.26 -7.63
N TRP A 197 13.00 -2.28 -7.90
CA TRP A 197 12.25 -1.56 -6.86
C TRP A 197 10.98 -2.33 -6.49
N LEU A 198 10.80 -2.58 -5.20
CA LEU A 198 9.61 -3.19 -4.62
C LEU A 198 8.87 -2.18 -3.75
N ILE A 199 7.54 -2.22 -3.77
CA ILE A 199 6.71 -1.43 -2.87
C ILE A 199 6.78 -2.03 -1.46
N ASP A 200 7.33 -1.24 -0.55
CA ASP A 200 7.37 -1.48 0.89
C ASP A 200 7.53 -2.95 1.39
N PRO A 201 8.54 -3.69 0.95
CA PRO A 201 8.73 -5.08 1.35
C PRO A 201 9.25 -5.22 2.81
N ILE A 202 9.42 -4.10 3.52
CA ILE A 202 9.94 -4.05 4.89
C ILE A 202 8.82 -3.81 5.88
N THR A 203 7.94 -2.84 5.61
CA THR A 203 6.89 -2.44 6.55
C THR A 203 5.50 -2.93 6.16
N HIS A 204 5.32 -3.44 4.93
CA HIS A 204 4.08 -4.08 4.50
C HIS A 204 2.84 -3.19 4.72
N ALA A 205 3.01 -1.86 4.69
CA ALA A 205 1.97 -0.88 4.99
C ALA A 205 0.89 -0.83 3.90
N TYR A 206 1.20 -1.34 2.70
CA TYR A 206 0.30 -1.33 1.54
C TYR A 206 -0.31 -2.70 1.24
N ASP A 207 0.14 -3.77 1.91
CA ASP A 207 -0.26 -5.14 1.60
C ASP A 207 -1.76 -5.33 1.73
N ASN A 208 -2.38 -4.84 2.81
CA ASN A 208 -3.82 -4.96 3.01
C ASN A 208 -4.62 -4.22 1.93
N LEU A 209 -4.20 -3.01 1.55
CA LEU A 209 -4.82 -2.27 0.45
C LEU A 209 -4.72 -3.07 -0.87
N ILE A 210 -3.52 -3.53 -1.23
CA ILE A 210 -3.26 -4.28 -2.45
C ILE A 210 -4.04 -5.59 -2.47
N ASP A 211 -3.99 -6.36 -1.39
CA ASP A 211 -4.69 -7.64 -1.26
C ASP A 211 -6.21 -7.44 -1.28
N THR A 212 -6.73 -6.36 -0.68
CA THR A 212 -8.14 -5.99 -0.76
C THR A 212 -8.54 -5.67 -2.20
N LEU A 213 -7.75 -4.90 -2.95
CA LEU A 213 -8.03 -4.64 -4.36
C LEU A 213 -8.04 -5.96 -5.16
N ILE A 214 -7.05 -6.83 -4.96
CA ILE A 214 -6.96 -8.13 -5.64
C ILE A 214 -8.17 -9.03 -5.29
N ALA A 215 -8.54 -9.11 -4.01
CA ALA A 215 -9.68 -9.89 -3.56
C ALA A 215 -11.01 -9.41 -4.16
N ASN A 216 -11.06 -8.19 -4.69
CA ASN A 216 -12.24 -7.59 -5.31
C ASN A 216 -12.08 -7.38 -6.84
N GLY A 217 -11.19 -8.12 -7.49
CA GLY A 217 -11.14 -8.25 -8.95
C GLY A 217 -10.04 -7.47 -9.65
N TYR A 218 -9.22 -6.70 -8.93
CA TYR A 218 -8.00 -6.14 -9.52
C TYR A 218 -6.97 -7.24 -9.77
N GLU A 219 -6.18 -7.10 -10.83
CA GLU A 219 -5.13 -8.04 -11.19
C GLU A 219 -3.79 -7.32 -11.27
N LYS A 220 -2.81 -7.83 -10.53
CA LYS A 220 -1.46 -7.26 -10.51
C LYS A 220 -0.85 -7.29 -11.91
N ASP A 221 -0.24 -6.17 -12.31
CA ASP A 221 0.40 -5.96 -13.61
C ASP A 221 -0.58 -6.00 -14.81
N VAL A 222 -1.89 -5.94 -14.55
CA VAL A 222 -2.96 -5.84 -15.57
C VAL A 222 -3.87 -4.64 -15.29
N THR A 223 -4.45 -4.57 -14.10
CA THR A 223 -5.28 -3.43 -13.64
C THR A 223 -4.78 -2.83 -12.32
N LEU A 224 -3.76 -3.42 -11.68
CA LEU A 224 -3.17 -2.92 -10.44
C LEU A 224 -1.65 -2.83 -10.57
N PHE A 225 -1.13 -1.61 -10.44
CA PHE A 225 0.26 -1.30 -10.70
C PHE A 225 0.90 -0.57 -9.51
N PRO A 226 1.76 -1.24 -8.74
CA PRO A 226 2.62 -0.54 -7.80
C PRO A 226 3.60 0.39 -8.53
N PHE A 227 3.85 1.57 -7.96
CA PHE A 227 4.86 2.50 -8.44
C PHE A 227 5.92 2.78 -7.36
N PRO A 228 6.78 1.80 -7.02
CA PRO A 228 7.88 2.05 -6.11
C PRO A 228 8.97 2.89 -6.79
N TYR A 229 9.60 3.79 -6.04
CA TYR A 229 10.57 4.74 -6.58
C TYR A 229 11.70 5.06 -5.60
N GLU A 230 12.73 5.71 -6.14
CA GLU A 230 13.82 6.26 -5.35
C GLU A 230 13.35 7.50 -4.57
N TRP A 231 12.78 7.27 -3.39
CA TRP A 231 12.16 8.31 -2.56
C TRP A 231 13.15 9.40 -2.08
N ARG A 232 14.46 9.19 -2.20
CA ARG A 232 15.46 10.22 -1.87
C ARG A 232 15.55 11.33 -2.92
N PHE A 233 15.07 11.09 -4.14
CA PHE A 233 15.09 12.09 -5.23
C PHE A 233 14.00 13.14 -5.05
N SER A 234 14.10 14.23 -5.82
CA SER A 234 13.07 15.27 -5.86
C SER A 234 11.76 14.69 -6.38
N ASN A 235 10.65 15.11 -5.78
CA ASN A 235 9.30 14.80 -6.25
C ASN A 235 9.07 15.28 -7.69
N ARG A 236 9.81 16.28 -8.18
CA ARG A 236 9.82 16.70 -9.59
C ARG A 236 10.34 15.59 -10.51
N THR A 237 11.47 15.00 -10.16
CA THR A 237 12.06 13.90 -10.92
C THR A 237 11.16 12.67 -10.87
N THR A 238 10.59 12.36 -9.71
CA THR A 238 9.67 11.23 -9.58
C THR A 238 8.39 11.43 -10.38
N ALA A 239 7.88 12.65 -10.52
CA ALA A 239 6.71 12.94 -11.34
C ALA A 239 6.94 12.64 -12.84
N THR A 240 8.15 12.88 -13.36
CA THR A 240 8.51 12.45 -14.72
C THR A 240 8.54 10.93 -14.86
N LEU A 241 8.99 10.21 -13.83
CA LEU A 241 8.92 8.73 -13.83
C LEU A 241 7.48 8.22 -13.74
N LEU A 242 6.58 8.99 -13.12
CA LEU A 242 5.16 8.65 -13.06
C LEU A 242 4.52 8.77 -14.44
N ASP A 243 4.82 9.84 -15.18
CA ASP A 243 4.41 9.99 -16.59
C ASP A 243 4.86 8.79 -17.45
N GLU A 244 6.14 8.42 -17.39
CA GLU A 244 6.67 7.23 -18.07
C GLU A 244 5.89 5.96 -17.69
N LYS A 245 5.59 5.78 -16.39
CA LYS A 245 4.84 4.63 -15.89
C LYS A 245 3.38 4.62 -16.39
N ILE A 246 2.73 5.78 -16.48
CA ILE A 246 1.36 5.88 -16.99
C ILE A 246 1.33 5.50 -18.46
N ASN A 247 2.28 5.98 -19.26
CA ASN A 247 2.41 5.61 -20.67
C ASN A 247 2.62 4.09 -20.85
N ASP A 248 3.50 3.48 -20.06
CA ASP A 248 3.70 2.02 -20.07
C ASP A 248 2.41 1.25 -19.74
N ILE A 249 1.61 1.73 -18.80
CA ILE A 249 0.33 1.10 -18.42
C ILE A 249 -0.69 1.25 -19.54
N LYS A 250 -0.80 2.43 -20.15
CA LYS A 250 -1.71 2.70 -21.26
C LYS A 250 -1.47 1.77 -22.44
N ASP A 251 -0.21 1.46 -22.74
CA ASP A 251 0.18 0.47 -23.74
C ASP A 251 -0.23 -0.97 -23.37
N VAL A 252 -0.34 -1.30 -22.09
CA VAL A 252 -0.73 -2.64 -21.59
C VAL A 252 -2.25 -2.81 -21.54
N CYS A 253 -2.99 -1.81 -21.03
CA CYS A 253 -4.44 -1.86 -20.86
C CYS A 253 -5.22 -1.49 -22.13
N ASP A 254 -4.59 -0.84 -23.11
CA ASP A 254 -5.27 -0.15 -24.23
C ASP A 254 -6.33 0.85 -23.73
N CYS A 255 -5.94 1.66 -22.75
CA CYS A 255 -6.81 2.62 -22.07
C CYS A 255 -6.27 4.05 -22.17
N ASP A 256 -7.18 5.02 -22.08
CA ASP A 256 -6.84 6.44 -22.22
C ASP A 256 -6.34 7.07 -20.91
N LYS A 257 -6.79 6.53 -19.77
CA LYS A 257 -6.56 7.07 -18.44
C LYS A 257 -6.30 5.98 -17.40
N VAL A 258 -5.69 6.37 -16.29
CA VAL A 258 -5.49 5.56 -15.10
C VAL A 258 -6.05 6.23 -13.85
N ASP A 259 -6.26 5.44 -12.81
CA ASP A 259 -6.54 5.92 -11.46
C ASP A 259 -5.27 5.93 -10.60
N ILE A 260 -5.23 6.79 -9.59
CA ILE A 260 -4.09 6.90 -8.68
C ILE A 260 -4.56 6.86 -7.23
N VAL A 261 -3.94 5.99 -6.43
CA VAL A 261 -3.99 6.02 -4.96
C VAL A 261 -2.61 6.41 -4.45
N ALA A 262 -2.50 7.59 -3.85
CA ALA A 262 -1.23 8.16 -3.44
C ALA A 262 -1.18 8.42 -1.94
N HIS A 263 -0.20 7.82 -1.27
CA HIS A 263 -0.02 7.93 0.17
C HIS A 263 1.10 8.90 0.54
N SER A 264 0.85 9.74 1.55
CA SER A 264 1.86 10.62 2.15
C SER A 264 2.57 11.47 1.09
N MET A 265 3.91 11.43 1.03
CA MET A 265 4.72 12.10 0.02
C MET A 265 4.36 11.71 -1.42
N GLY A 266 3.85 10.49 -1.66
CA GLY A 266 3.40 10.04 -2.97
C GLY A 266 2.30 10.93 -3.55
N GLY A 267 1.46 11.54 -2.71
CA GLY A 267 0.46 12.51 -3.18
C GLY A 267 1.09 13.80 -3.70
N LEU A 268 2.28 14.18 -3.22
CA LEU A 268 3.02 15.31 -3.78
C LEU A 268 3.61 14.98 -5.15
N VAL A 269 3.98 13.72 -5.40
CA VAL A 269 4.40 13.24 -6.72
C VAL A 269 3.24 13.33 -7.71
N ALA A 270 2.06 12.79 -7.36
CA ALA A 270 0.87 12.84 -8.20
C ALA A 270 0.44 14.28 -8.50
N ARG A 271 0.43 15.16 -7.48
CA ARG A 271 0.16 16.60 -7.67
C ARG A 271 1.18 17.25 -8.59
N GLN A 272 2.47 16.95 -8.42
CA GLN A 272 3.52 17.54 -9.23
C GLN A 272 3.37 17.15 -10.71
N TYR A 273 2.92 15.93 -11.01
CA TYR A 273 2.62 15.53 -12.38
C TYR A 273 1.41 16.30 -12.93
N ILE A 274 0.24 16.23 -12.26
CA ILE A 274 -1.01 16.88 -12.71
C ILE A 274 -0.87 18.40 -12.88
N GLN A 275 -0.08 19.05 -12.02
CA GLN A 275 0.11 20.50 -12.04
C GLN A 275 1.31 20.93 -12.89
N SER A 276 1.91 20.03 -13.67
CA SER A 276 3.02 20.35 -14.58
C SER A 276 2.52 20.64 -16.00
N ASP A 277 3.38 21.28 -16.80
CA ASP A 277 3.13 21.49 -18.23
C ASP A 277 3.12 20.17 -19.04
N ASP A 278 3.63 19.08 -18.45
CA ASP A 278 3.72 17.75 -19.05
C ASP A 278 2.48 16.88 -18.75
N TYR A 279 1.44 17.41 -18.08
CA TYR A 279 0.23 16.64 -17.79
C TYR A 279 -0.63 16.45 -19.04
N ASP A 280 -0.81 15.19 -19.43
CA ASP A 280 -1.53 14.82 -20.66
C ASP A 280 -3.04 14.57 -20.49
N GLY A 281 -3.60 14.85 -19.30
CA GLY A 281 -5.04 14.63 -19.06
C GLY A 281 -5.41 13.14 -18.91
N ASP A 282 -4.44 12.30 -18.56
CA ASP A 282 -4.46 10.84 -18.58
C ASP A 282 -4.69 10.21 -17.19
N ILE A 283 -5.18 11.00 -16.24
CA ILE A 283 -5.61 10.54 -14.92
C ILE A 283 -7.11 10.76 -14.80
N ASP A 284 -7.86 9.76 -14.36
CA ASP A 284 -9.30 9.88 -14.11
C ASP A 284 -9.60 10.20 -12.65
N GLN A 285 -9.13 9.36 -11.72
CA GLN A 285 -9.29 9.57 -10.29
C GLN A 285 -7.94 9.73 -9.57
N LEU A 286 -7.91 10.60 -8.55
CA LEU A 286 -6.81 10.73 -7.61
C LEU A 286 -7.31 10.66 -6.17
N ILE A 287 -6.87 9.64 -5.47
CA ILE A 287 -7.17 9.40 -4.07
C ILE A 287 -5.92 9.71 -3.25
N PHE A 288 -6.00 10.75 -2.42
CA PHE A 288 -4.96 11.07 -1.44
C PHE A 288 -5.18 10.32 -0.13
N LEU A 289 -4.11 9.77 0.42
CA LEU A 289 -4.08 9.19 1.77
C LEU A 289 -3.05 9.98 2.61
N GLY A 290 -3.51 10.90 3.46
CA GLY A 290 -2.64 11.62 4.40
C GLY A 290 -1.57 12.51 3.76
N THR A 291 -1.84 13.10 2.59
CA THR A 291 -0.82 13.86 1.86
C THR A 291 -0.46 15.17 2.58
N PRO A 292 0.83 15.48 2.83
CA PRO A 292 1.24 16.72 3.49
C PRO A 292 1.21 17.91 2.51
N HIS A 293 0.03 18.34 2.09
CA HIS A 293 -0.13 19.39 1.08
C HIS A 293 0.54 20.73 1.46
N LEU A 294 0.66 21.04 2.76
CA LEU A 294 1.39 22.22 3.25
C LEU A 294 2.71 21.86 3.97
N GLY A 295 3.13 20.61 3.92
CA GLY A 295 4.32 20.05 4.56
C GLY A 295 4.06 19.50 5.96
N ALA A 296 5.09 18.90 6.56
CA ALA A 296 5.02 18.27 7.88
C ALA A 296 6.16 18.78 8.78
N PRO A 297 5.86 19.34 9.97
CA PRO A 297 6.90 19.87 10.86
C PRO A 297 7.96 18.85 11.26
N ASN A 298 7.63 17.55 11.28
CA ASN A 298 8.60 16.48 11.55
C ASN A 298 9.82 16.50 10.60
N ALA A 299 9.63 16.92 9.34
CA ALA A 299 10.71 17.01 8.35
C ALA A 299 11.84 17.97 8.76
N TYR A 300 11.55 18.95 9.63
CA TYR A 300 12.54 19.87 10.19
C TYR A 300 13.63 19.15 10.98
N LEU A 301 13.27 18.13 11.76
CA LEU A 301 14.22 17.40 12.60
C LEU A 301 15.29 16.71 11.75
N MET A 302 14.86 16.14 10.62
CA MET A 302 15.76 15.50 9.67
C MET A 302 16.58 16.57 8.96
N TRP A 303 15.92 17.53 8.29
CA TRP A 303 16.60 18.54 7.48
C TRP A 303 17.64 19.39 8.22
N GLU A 304 17.33 19.83 9.44
CA GLU A 304 18.21 20.71 10.23
C GLU A 304 19.14 19.95 11.17
N GLY A 305 18.77 18.73 11.56
CA GLY A 305 19.45 17.97 12.62
C GLY A 305 20.16 16.70 12.15
N GLY A 306 19.79 16.14 10.99
CA GLY A 306 20.02 14.73 10.69
C GLY A 306 19.43 13.84 11.78
N GLU A 307 18.28 14.24 12.34
CA GLU A 307 17.61 13.56 13.44
C GLU A 307 16.21 13.13 13.01
N ALA A 308 15.72 12.06 13.62
CA ALA A 308 14.39 11.56 13.40
C ALA A 308 13.44 12.02 14.49
N GLY A 309 12.14 12.08 14.18
CA GLY A 309 11.09 12.13 15.19
C GLY A 309 11.15 10.94 16.16
N THR A 310 10.25 10.95 17.13
CA THR A 310 10.23 9.93 18.20
C THR A 310 9.57 8.62 17.78
N GLU A 311 8.87 8.63 16.65
CA GLU A 311 8.09 7.49 16.18
C GLU A 311 8.99 6.37 15.67
N PHE A 312 8.47 5.15 15.68
CA PHE A 312 9.24 3.95 15.29
C PHE A 312 9.81 4.06 13.86
N LYS A 313 8.99 4.51 12.91
CA LYS A 313 9.41 4.71 11.51
C LYS A 313 10.54 5.73 11.36
N ASP A 314 10.52 6.78 12.16
CA ASP A 314 11.54 7.82 12.07
C ASP A 314 12.87 7.24 12.58
N LYS A 315 12.83 6.43 13.64
CA LYS A 315 14.01 5.67 14.09
C LYS A 315 14.51 4.72 13.00
N LEU A 316 13.61 4.00 12.32
CA LEU A 316 13.96 3.13 11.19
C LEU A 316 14.67 3.89 10.07
N LEU A 317 14.07 4.99 9.59
CA LEU A 317 14.66 5.88 8.59
C LEU A 317 16.06 6.33 9.00
N ARG A 318 16.20 6.81 10.24
CA ARG A 318 17.47 7.34 10.75
C ARG A 318 18.55 6.28 10.78
N GLU A 319 18.25 5.07 11.27
CA GLU A 319 19.27 4.02 11.36
C GLU A 319 19.71 3.54 9.97
N VAL A 320 18.78 3.39 9.02
CA VAL A 320 19.12 3.07 7.61
C VAL A 320 20.03 4.15 7.02
N LEU A 321 19.62 5.42 7.11
CA LEU A 321 20.39 6.54 6.54
C LEU A 321 21.75 6.74 7.23
N LYS A 322 21.88 6.45 8.53
CA LYS A 322 23.17 6.51 9.23
C LYS A 322 24.16 5.48 8.69
N ILE A 323 23.70 4.28 8.37
CA ILE A 323 24.59 3.25 7.82
C ILE A 323 25.02 3.64 6.40
N GLU A 324 24.08 4.14 5.57
CA GLU A 324 24.39 4.70 4.25
C GLU A 324 25.41 5.86 4.32
N ALA A 325 25.21 6.80 5.26
CA ALA A 325 26.10 7.93 5.48
C ALA A 325 27.53 7.45 5.73
N ARG A 326 27.71 6.48 6.62
CA ARG A 326 29.04 5.91 6.93
C ARG A 326 29.64 5.20 5.73
N LYS A 327 28.85 4.47 4.93
CA LYS A 327 29.33 3.86 3.67
C LYS A 327 29.93 4.91 2.75
N LYS A 328 29.24 6.03 2.60
CA LYS A 328 29.67 7.13 1.72
C LYS A 328 30.75 8.02 2.34
N GLY A 329 31.30 7.64 3.49
CA GLY A 329 32.41 8.33 4.16
C GLY A 329 32.01 9.54 5.00
N TYR A 330 30.72 9.72 5.27
CA TYR A 330 30.21 10.80 6.11
C TYR A 330 30.27 10.42 7.59
N SER A 331 30.72 11.36 8.43
CA SER A 331 30.87 11.16 9.86
C SER A 331 29.56 11.36 10.65
N THR A 332 28.59 12.09 10.08
CA THR A 332 27.27 12.32 10.66
C THR A 332 26.17 12.25 9.59
N LEU A 333 24.95 11.88 10.00
CA LEU A 333 23.78 11.87 9.10
C LEU A 333 23.54 13.27 8.49
N PHE A 334 23.60 14.32 9.31
CA PHE A 334 23.54 15.71 8.83
C PHE A 334 24.56 16.01 7.71
N SER A 335 25.82 15.55 7.83
CA SER A 335 26.82 15.76 6.78
C SER A 335 26.50 15.00 5.49
N TYR A 336 25.88 13.82 5.60
CA TYR A 336 25.42 13.05 4.45
C TYR A 336 24.25 13.74 3.75
N GLU A 337 23.19 14.08 4.49
CA GLU A 337 22.01 14.74 3.94
C GLU A 337 22.33 16.10 3.31
N ARG A 338 23.35 16.81 3.80
CA ARG A 338 23.75 18.10 3.22
C ARG A 338 24.82 17.97 2.14
N GLY A 339 25.62 16.91 2.16
CA GLY A 339 26.68 16.64 1.18
C GLY A 339 26.21 15.87 -0.05
N LEU A 340 25.18 15.05 0.10
CA LEU A 340 24.40 14.41 -0.94
C LEU A 340 22.93 14.70 -0.61
N PRO A 341 22.39 15.84 -1.09
CA PRO A 341 21.04 16.26 -0.76
C PRO A 341 20.05 15.11 -0.94
N ILE A 342 19.14 14.98 0.02
CA ILE A 342 17.90 14.21 -0.10
C ILE A 342 16.78 15.25 -0.34
N PRO A 343 16.59 15.76 -1.59
CA PRO A 343 15.67 16.86 -1.86
C PRO A 343 14.26 16.62 -1.33
N SER A 344 13.76 15.38 -1.40
CA SER A 344 12.42 15.05 -0.91
C SER A 344 12.18 15.43 0.55
N VAL A 345 13.19 15.32 1.43
CA VAL A 345 13.07 15.75 2.83
C VAL A 345 12.90 17.27 2.92
N GLN A 346 13.63 18.04 2.10
CA GLN A 346 13.43 19.50 2.00
C GLN A 346 12.04 19.84 1.47
N GLU A 347 11.56 19.07 0.50
CA GLU A 347 10.27 19.26 -0.16
C GLU A 347 9.08 18.91 0.73
N LEU A 348 9.31 18.23 1.86
CA LEU A 348 8.33 17.99 2.92
C LEU A 348 8.29 19.08 4.00
N LEU A 349 9.22 20.04 4.00
CA LEU A 349 9.24 21.12 5.00
C LEU A 349 7.99 22.00 4.90
N PRO A 350 7.42 22.47 6.02
CA PRO A 350 6.22 23.29 5.96
C PRO A 350 6.39 24.62 5.23
N VAL A 351 5.34 25.04 4.53
CA VAL A 351 5.23 26.37 3.88
C VAL A 351 4.33 27.34 4.66
N TYR A 352 4.25 27.14 5.97
CA TYR A 352 3.56 27.99 6.95
C TYR A 352 4.47 28.23 8.17
N GLY A 353 4.05 29.03 9.14
CA GLY A 353 4.84 29.24 10.36
C GLY A 353 4.74 28.06 11.33
N TYR A 354 5.85 27.39 11.63
CA TYR A 354 5.89 26.21 12.52
C TYR A 354 7.02 26.24 13.58
N ILE A 355 7.77 27.33 13.66
CA ILE A 355 8.90 27.48 14.60
C ILE A 355 8.64 28.68 15.50
N LYS A 356 8.96 28.54 16.79
CA LYS A 356 9.03 29.67 17.73
C LYS A 356 10.22 29.53 18.67
N HIS A 357 10.70 30.65 19.18
CA HIS A 357 11.75 30.64 20.19
C HIS A 357 11.22 30.27 21.59
N VAL A 358 12.04 29.59 22.39
CA VAL A 358 11.76 29.34 23.80
C VAL A 358 11.39 30.63 24.53
N GLY A 359 10.26 30.62 25.24
CA GLY A 359 9.75 31.77 25.99
C GLY A 359 8.99 32.81 25.16
N SER A 360 8.90 32.63 23.84
CA SER A 360 8.09 33.48 22.94
C SER A 360 6.81 32.74 22.52
N PRO A 361 5.62 33.36 22.64
CA PRO A 361 4.40 32.82 22.04
C PRO A 361 4.32 33.10 20.54
N ASN A 362 5.15 34.00 20.00
CA ASN A 362 5.08 34.42 18.62
C ASN A 362 5.66 33.35 17.68
N ILE A 363 4.84 32.93 16.71
CA ILE A 363 5.23 32.10 15.57
C ILE A 363 5.36 33.02 14.36
N PRO A 364 6.58 33.28 13.84
CA PRO A 364 6.78 34.17 12.72
C PRO A 364 6.11 33.66 11.45
N THR A 365 5.59 34.58 10.64
CA THR A 365 4.95 34.24 9.37
C THR A 365 5.97 33.68 8.38
N TYR A 366 5.53 32.72 7.57
CA TYR A 366 6.25 32.22 6.41
C TYR A 366 5.88 33.04 5.16
N PRO A 367 6.78 33.25 4.18
CA PRO A 367 8.21 32.92 4.21
C PRO A 367 9.02 33.94 5.03
N ASN A 368 10.06 33.45 5.72
CA ASN A 368 11.01 34.31 6.43
C ASN A 368 12.37 33.61 6.53
N SER A 369 13.34 34.06 5.72
CA SER A 369 14.67 33.43 5.62
C SER A 369 15.53 33.55 6.88
N SER A 370 15.10 34.32 7.87
CA SER A 370 15.75 34.38 9.19
C SER A 370 15.20 33.33 10.16
N TRP A 371 14.13 32.64 9.78
CA TRP A 371 13.38 31.74 10.66
C TRP A 371 13.15 30.35 10.07
N TYR A 372 13.08 30.23 8.74
CA TYR A 372 12.71 28.99 8.10
C TYR A 372 13.65 28.62 6.96
N PRO A 373 13.96 27.32 6.79
CA PRO A 373 14.47 26.81 5.52
C PRO A 373 13.42 27.00 4.41
N ASN A 374 13.88 27.19 3.18
CA ASN A 374 13.01 27.34 2.01
C ASN A 374 12.55 25.97 1.50
N ASN A 375 11.27 25.88 1.11
CA ASN A 375 10.70 24.78 0.34
C ASN A 375 10.07 25.36 -0.93
N LEU A 376 10.88 25.57 -1.96
CA LEU A 376 10.41 26.20 -3.20
C LEU A 376 9.44 25.29 -3.96
N PHE A 377 9.69 23.99 -3.96
CA PHE A 377 8.81 22.98 -4.57
C PHE A 377 7.36 23.13 -4.08
N LEU A 378 7.15 23.06 -2.76
CA LEU A 378 5.80 23.06 -2.21
C LEU A 378 5.15 24.45 -2.26
N GLN A 379 5.95 25.53 -2.23
CA GLN A 379 5.45 26.89 -2.49
C GLN A 379 4.89 27.01 -3.92
N GLU A 380 5.66 26.57 -4.91
CA GLU A 380 5.27 26.58 -6.32
C GLU A 380 4.03 25.69 -6.53
N LEU A 381 4.05 24.46 -6.01
CA LEU A 381 2.94 23.51 -6.12
C LEU A 381 1.65 24.05 -5.49
N ASN A 382 1.72 24.73 -4.35
CA ASN A 382 0.52 25.32 -3.73
C ASN A 382 0.07 26.62 -4.39
N SER A 383 0.99 27.38 -5.01
CA SER A 383 0.62 28.57 -5.80
C SER A 383 -0.19 28.20 -7.05
N ALA A 384 0.04 27.00 -7.59
CA ALA A 384 -0.64 26.44 -8.76
C ALA A 384 -1.81 25.49 -8.41
N VAL A 385 -2.32 25.50 -7.16
CA VAL A 385 -3.36 24.54 -6.74
C VAL A 385 -4.67 24.65 -7.55
N ALA A 386 -4.92 25.80 -8.17
CA ALA A 386 -6.06 25.97 -9.07
C ALA A 386 -5.98 25.03 -10.29
N ASP A 387 -4.78 24.70 -10.76
CA ASP A 387 -4.56 23.81 -11.90
C ASP A 387 -4.91 22.36 -11.51
N LEU A 388 -4.68 21.95 -10.25
CA LEU A 388 -5.12 20.66 -9.74
C LEU A 388 -6.65 20.54 -9.80
N TYR A 389 -7.39 21.55 -9.34
CA TYR A 389 -8.86 21.55 -9.40
C TYR A 389 -9.41 21.73 -10.83
N GLY A 390 -8.65 22.38 -11.71
CA GLY A 390 -9.00 22.61 -13.11
C GLY A 390 -8.59 21.48 -14.05
N SER A 391 -7.88 20.45 -13.57
CA SER A 391 -7.31 19.36 -14.36
C SER A 391 -8.35 18.44 -15.00
N GLY A 392 -9.56 18.36 -14.43
CA GLY A 392 -10.57 17.38 -14.82
C GLY A 392 -10.46 16.04 -14.09
N VAL A 393 -9.49 15.89 -13.18
CA VAL A 393 -9.34 14.71 -12.31
C VAL A 393 -10.37 14.72 -11.19
N THR A 394 -11.00 13.58 -10.93
CA THR A 394 -11.86 13.38 -9.75
C THR A 394 -10.99 13.16 -8.52
N ILE A 395 -11.09 14.05 -7.53
CA ILE A 395 -10.23 14.01 -6.34
C ILE A 395 -11.03 13.60 -5.11
N THR A 396 -10.51 12.60 -4.39
CA THR A 396 -10.93 12.24 -3.02
C THR A 396 -9.75 12.37 -2.08
N ASN A 397 -9.96 13.00 -0.91
CA ASN A 397 -8.88 13.19 0.06
C ASN A 397 -9.21 12.53 1.41
N PHE A 398 -8.53 11.42 1.71
CA PHE A 398 -8.58 10.79 3.01
C PHE A 398 -7.52 11.35 3.94
N VAL A 399 -7.96 11.93 5.05
CA VAL A 399 -7.10 12.55 6.06
C VAL A 399 -7.18 11.78 7.37
N GLY A 400 -6.03 11.38 7.91
CA GLY A 400 -5.93 10.77 9.22
C GLY A 400 -6.09 11.81 10.34
N GLN A 401 -6.88 11.47 11.35
CA GLN A 401 -6.99 12.25 12.57
C GLN A 401 -7.18 11.35 13.78
N LEU A 402 -6.19 11.31 14.66
CA LEU A 402 -6.31 10.64 15.96
C LEU A 402 -7.12 11.47 16.95
N THR A 403 -7.74 10.78 17.91
CA THR A 403 -8.45 11.42 19.02
C THR A 403 -7.50 12.20 19.94
N GLU A 404 -6.28 11.69 20.11
CA GLU A 404 -5.22 12.33 20.89
C GLU A 404 -4.40 13.31 20.02
N SER A 405 -3.97 14.41 20.63
CA SER A 405 -3.07 15.38 19.97
C SER A 405 -1.64 14.85 19.93
N THR A 406 -1.36 14.01 18.94
CA THR A 406 -0.05 13.34 18.76
C THR A 406 0.80 13.98 17.66
N THR A 407 0.29 14.92 16.87
CA THR A 407 0.98 15.38 15.66
C THR A 407 1.76 16.66 15.89
N ILE A 408 3.04 16.71 15.51
CA ILE A 408 3.86 17.92 15.70
C ILE A 408 3.30 19.07 14.85
N GLU A 409 2.84 20.14 15.51
CA GLU A 409 2.35 21.36 14.84
C GLU A 409 3.36 22.51 14.94
N THR A 410 4.04 22.62 16.08
CA THR A 410 4.99 23.71 16.35
C THR A 410 6.25 23.20 17.04
N ILE A 411 7.40 23.72 16.63
CA ILE A 411 8.71 23.38 17.20
C ILE A 411 9.22 24.57 17.99
N ARG A 412 9.41 24.38 19.29
CA ARG A 412 10.06 25.34 20.18
C ARG A 412 11.56 25.18 20.11
N VAL A 413 12.24 26.12 19.48
CA VAL A 413 13.69 26.09 19.30
C VAL A 413 14.43 27.06 20.21
N ILE A 414 15.63 26.67 20.61
CA ILE A 414 16.62 27.58 21.19
C ILE A 414 17.13 28.46 20.05
N ALA A 415 17.04 29.78 20.21
CA ALA A 415 17.46 30.74 19.20
C ALA A 415 18.93 30.48 18.80
N PRO A 416 19.23 30.32 17.49
CA PRO A 416 20.59 30.08 17.04
C PRO A 416 21.45 31.34 17.25
N THR A 417 22.75 31.16 17.47
CA THR A 417 23.71 32.27 17.54
C THR A 417 23.91 32.95 16.18
N THR A 418 23.72 32.20 15.09
CA THR A 418 23.76 32.69 13.71
C THR A 418 22.80 31.84 12.89
N THR A 419 21.83 32.48 12.25
CA THR A 419 20.92 31.79 11.33
C THR A 419 21.65 31.42 10.06
N SER A 420 21.63 30.15 9.65
CA SER A 420 22.24 29.70 8.41
C SER A 420 21.63 28.40 7.91
N ALA A 421 21.17 28.36 6.67
CA ALA A 421 20.63 27.16 6.05
C ALA A 421 21.64 26.01 5.85
N THR A 422 22.93 26.22 6.15
CA THR A 422 24.01 25.23 5.98
C THR A 422 24.59 24.71 7.29
N LEU A 423 24.19 25.30 8.44
CA LEU A 423 24.67 24.89 9.75
C LEU A 423 23.72 23.89 10.37
N LEU A 424 24.27 22.97 11.19
CA LEU A 424 23.48 22.08 12.03
C LEU A 424 22.61 22.91 12.97
N TRP A 425 21.30 22.68 12.96
CA TRP A 425 20.30 23.49 13.67
C TRP A 425 20.44 24.98 13.34
N GLY A 426 20.64 25.28 12.06
CA GLY A 426 20.82 26.61 11.53
C GLY A 426 19.66 27.56 11.80
N PHE A 427 18.44 27.02 11.92
CA PHE A 427 17.24 27.75 12.34
C PHE A 427 16.83 27.51 13.81
N GLY A 428 17.66 26.78 14.56
CA GLY A 428 17.51 26.56 16.00
C GLY A 428 17.26 25.10 16.38
N LYS A 429 17.85 24.67 17.50
CA LYS A 429 17.68 23.30 18.01
C LYS A 429 16.41 23.22 18.88
N PRO A 430 15.54 22.21 18.73
CA PRO A 430 14.37 22.07 19.60
C PRO A 430 14.77 21.92 21.08
N GLN A 431 14.02 22.58 21.95
CA GLN A 431 14.30 22.65 23.39
C GLN A 431 14.23 21.27 24.03
N GLY A 432 15.32 20.81 24.63
CA GLY A 432 15.31 19.53 25.36
C GLY A 432 15.36 18.29 24.46
N PHE A 433 15.44 18.45 23.14
CA PHE A 433 15.59 17.34 22.21
C PHE A 433 16.93 16.60 22.39
N PRO A 434 16.93 15.25 22.39
CA PRO A 434 15.82 14.36 22.02
C PRO A 434 14.93 13.85 23.17
N SER A 435 15.24 14.13 24.45
CA SER A 435 14.66 13.30 25.55
C SER A 435 14.29 14.06 26.83
N THR A 436 14.29 15.39 26.83
CA THR A 436 13.88 16.18 28.01
C THR A 436 12.50 16.78 27.79
N GLY A 437 11.54 16.46 28.67
CA GLY A 437 10.17 16.98 28.58
C GLY A 437 9.44 16.49 27.33
N ASP A 438 8.77 17.40 26.63
CA ASP A 438 8.15 17.16 25.31
C ASP A 438 9.15 17.29 24.14
N ALA A 439 10.45 17.38 24.44
CA ALA A 439 11.53 17.60 23.48
C ALA A 439 11.37 18.88 22.62
N GLY A 440 10.57 19.85 23.07
CA GLY A 440 10.30 21.08 22.33
C GLY A 440 9.32 20.88 21.17
N LEU A 441 8.60 19.76 21.15
CA LEU A 441 7.66 19.37 20.11
C LEU A 441 6.23 19.59 20.62
N GLU A 442 5.58 20.66 20.15
CA GLU A 442 4.18 20.94 20.49
C GLU A 442 3.26 20.16 19.56
N ARG A 443 2.43 19.31 20.15
CA ARG A 443 1.56 18.40 19.42
C ARG A 443 0.12 18.87 19.41
N GLY A 444 -0.52 18.73 18.25
CA GLY A 444 -1.92 19.01 17.98
C GLY A 444 -2.55 17.90 17.14
N GLN A 445 -3.57 18.25 16.37
CA GLN A 445 -4.43 17.29 15.68
C GLN A 445 -3.83 16.86 14.33
N GLY A 446 -4.01 15.59 13.99
CA GLY A 446 -3.50 14.99 12.76
C GLY A 446 -3.29 13.49 12.92
N ASP A 447 -2.47 12.91 12.07
CA ASP A 447 -2.24 11.45 11.95
C ASP A 447 -0.92 10.98 12.60
N ALA A 448 -0.42 11.72 13.59
CA ALA A 448 0.91 11.60 14.21
C ALA A 448 2.10 12.02 13.32
N THR A 449 1.89 12.34 12.04
CA THR A 449 2.94 12.80 11.11
C THR A 449 2.62 14.16 10.51
N VAL A 450 1.45 14.26 9.88
CA VAL A 450 0.98 15.40 9.11
C VAL A 450 -0.13 16.10 9.88
N PRO A 451 0.03 17.39 10.22
CA PRO A 451 -1.03 18.14 10.87
C PRO A 451 -2.31 18.14 10.05
N LEU A 452 -3.46 18.07 10.73
CA LEU A 452 -4.78 18.08 10.09
C LEU A 452 -4.94 19.27 9.13
N SER A 453 -4.44 20.45 9.52
CA SER A 453 -4.48 21.67 8.70
C SER A 453 -3.63 21.59 7.43
N SER A 454 -2.57 20.77 7.42
CA SER A 454 -1.74 20.51 6.24
C SER A 454 -2.39 19.50 5.33
N ALA A 455 -2.91 18.39 5.89
CA ALA A 455 -3.53 17.32 5.11
C ALA A 455 -4.90 17.72 4.50
N SER A 456 -5.63 18.63 5.14
CA SER A 456 -6.95 19.09 4.65
C SER A 456 -6.91 20.32 3.72
N PHE A 457 -5.71 20.78 3.32
CA PHE A 457 -5.59 21.94 2.42
C PHE A 457 -6.25 21.68 1.05
N VAL A 458 -6.12 20.47 0.52
CA VAL A 458 -6.98 19.99 -0.56
C VAL A 458 -8.25 19.46 0.08
N ASN A 459 -9.40 20.03 -0.24
CA ASN A 459 -10.65 19.76 0.47
C ASN A 459 -11.76 19.18 -0.41
N GLN A 460 -11.42 18.80 -1.65
CA GLN A 460 -12.33 18.08 -2.55
C GLN A 460 -12.58 16.66 -1.99
N ASP A 461 -13.86 16.31 -1.84
CA ASP A 461 -14.33 15.05 -1.25
C ASP A 461 -13.48 14.61 -0.03
N LEU A 462 -13.36 15.52 0.93
CA LEU A 462 -12.55 15.32 2.13
C LEU A 462 -13.22 14.34 3.10
N GLN A 463 -12.53 13.25 3.40
CA GLN A 463 -12.96 12.23 4.37
C GLN A 463 -11.95 12.14 5.52
N ILE A 464 -12.43 12.30 6.75
CA ILE A 464 -11.58 12.19 7.94
C ILE A 464 -11.71 10.79 8.52
N ILE A 465 -10.61 10.07 8.63
CA ILE A 465 -10.53 8.71 9.17
C ILE A 465 -9.73 8.75 10.47
N ASN A 466 -10.22 8.06 11.51
CA ASN A 466 -9.45 7.83 12.73
C ASN A 466 -8.36 6.79 12.48
N SER A 467 -7.18 7.26 12.09
CA SER A 467 -6.05 6.43 11.70
C SER A 467 -4.74 7.18 11.90
N GLU A 468 -3.70 6.45 12.28
CA GLU A 468 -2.32 6.93 12.20
C GLU A 468 -1.85 6.96 10.75
N HIS A 469 -0.87 7.81 10.45
CA HIS A 469 -0.41 8.08 9.10
C HIS A 469 -0.08 6.81 8.31
N ASN A 470 0.69 5.91 8.89
CA ASN A 470 1.15 4.70 8.19
C ASN A 470 0.06 3.63 8.06
N GLU A 471 -1.01 3.72 8.84
CA GLU A 471 -2.13 2.78 8.78
C GLU A 471 -3.20 3.22 7.78
N LEU A 472 -3.10 4.43 7.22
CA LEU A 472 -4.09 4.97 6.28
C LEU A 472 -4.36 4.05 5.10
N PRO A 473 -3.37 3.45 4.40
CA PRO A 473 -3.65 2.51 3.31
C PRO A 473 -4.54 1.35 3.75
N THR A 474 -4.27 0.76 4.92
CA THR A 474 -5.08 -0.32 5.50
C THR A 474 -6.45 0.16 5.97
N LYS A 475 -6.53 1.24 6.76
CA LYS A 475 -7.80 1.70 7.34
C LYS A 475 -8.75 2.28 6.28
N ALA A 476 -8.21 2.78 5.17
CA ALA A 476 -8.99 3.33 4.07
C ALA A 476 -9.32 2.31 2.97
N GLU A 477 -8.77 1.09 3.00
CA GLU A 477 -8.81 0.13 1.87
C GLU A 477 -10.21 -0.08 1.26
N GLY A 478 -11.23 -0.25 2.11
CA GLY A 478 -12.60 -0.47 1.63
C GLY A 478 -13.23 0.78 1.04
N ALA A 479 -12.91 1.95 1.60
CA ALA A 479 -13.36 3.23 1.06
C ALA A 479 -12.64 3.56 -0.26
N VAL A 480 -11.34 3.24 -0.35
CA VAL A 480 -10.56 3.37 -1.59
C VAL A 480 -11.15 2.50 -2.69
N PHE A 481 -11.39 1.22 -2.43
CA PHE A 481 -12.04 0.33 -3.41
C PHE A 481 -13.39 0.89 -3.88
N LYS A 482 -14.19 1.41 -2.95
CA LYS A 482 -15.49 2.00 -3.25
C LYS A 482 -15.40 3.25 -4.13
N VAL A 483 -14.42 4.12 -3.88
CA VAL A 483 -14.19 5.30 -4.73
C VAL A 483 -13.77 4.85 -6.12
N LEU A 484 -12.78 3.96 -6.23
CA LEU A 484 -12.27 3.49 -7.52
C LEU A 484 -13.35 2.80 -8.38
N SER A 485 -14.12 1.88 -7.79
CA SER A 485 -15.03 1.01 -8.54
C SER A 485 -16.50 1.47 -8.55
N GLY A 486 -16.87 2.42 -7.68
CA GLY A 486 -18.27 2.74 -7.39
C GLY A 486 -19.04 1.66 -6.62
N GLN A 487 -18.39 0.55 -6.22
CA GLN A 487 -19.02 -0.61 -5.59
C GLN A 487 -18.50 -0.84 -4.17
N ASP A 488 -19.35 -1.38 -3.28
CA ASP A 488 -18.86 -1.81 -1.97
C ASP A 488 -18.00 -3.09 -2.11
N PRO A 489 -16.87 -3.20 -1.37
CA PRO A 489 -15.99 -4.36 -1.47
C PRO A 489 -16.70 -5.62 -0.95
N THR A 490 -16.57 -6.71 -1.68
CA THR A 490 -17.07 -8.05 -1.29
C THR A 490 -16.22 -8.69 -0.19
N SER A 491 -14.93 -8.34 -0.13
CA SER A 491 -13.98 -8.84 0.88
C SER A 491 -13.01 -7.75 1.30
N LEU A 492 -12.64 -7.71 2.58
CA LEU A 492 -11.60 -6.83 3.12
C LEU A 492 -10.48 -7.70 3.68
N ILE A 493 -9.25 -7.46 3.24
CA ILE A 493 -8.08 -8.20 3.70
C ILE A 493 -7.42 -7.42 4.82
N THR A 494 -7.95 -7.61 6.04
CA THR A 494 -7.36 -7.04 7.26
C THR A 494 -6.42 -8.02 7.95
N ASN A 495 -5.58 -8.69 7.17
CA ASN A 495 -4.56 -9.55 7.76
C ASN A 495 -3.53 -8.68 8.49
N SER A 496 -2.89 -9.22 9.52
CA SER A 496 -1.94 -8.48 10.36
C SER A 496 -0.58 -8.24 9.67
N HIS A 497 -0.58 -7.85 8.40
CA HIS A 497 0.64 -7.50 7.66
C HIS A 497 1.24 -6.18 8.13
N GLY A 498 0.51 -5.35 8.89
CA GLY A 498 1.04 -4.10 9.42
C GLY A 498 2.24 -4.33 10.33
N PHE A 499 3.44 -4.08 9.81
CA PHE A 499 4.68 -4.02 10.59
C PHE A 499 4.54 -3.10 11.80
N PHE A 500 3.72 -2.04 11.70
CA PHE A 500 3.47 -1.12 12.80
C PHE A 500 2.41 -1.60 13.82
N GLU A 501 1.53 -2.56 13.45
CA GLU A 501 0.60 -3.19 14.39
C GLU A 501 1.24 -4.39 15.13
N THR A 502 2.23 -5.07 14.51
CA THR A 502 2.78 -6.34 15.01
C THR A 502 4.27 -6.30 15.39
N ALA A 503 5.09 -5.45 14.77
CA ALA A 503 6.53 -5.41 15.00
C ALA A 503 6.95 -4.34 16.03
N LYS A 504 7.37 -4.79 17.21
CA LYS A 504 7.86 -3.90 18.29
C LYS A 504 9.37 -3.67 18.25
N ASN A 505 10.07 -4.54 17.52
CA ASN A 505 11.51 -4.52 17.41
C ASN A 505 11.92 -4.91 15.98
N VAL A 506 12.96 -4.26 15.46
CA VAL A 506 13.53 -4.57 14.14
C VAL A 506 15.04 -4.69 14.28
N LEU A 507 15.57 -5.82 13.82
CA LEU A 507 16.99 -6.08 13.74
C LEU A 507 17.45 -5.91 12.30
N ILE A 508 18.49 -5.11 12.09
CA ILE A 508 19.06 -4.80 10.80
C ILE A 508 20.48 -5.36 10.77
N PHE A 509 20.83 -6.02 9.67
CA PHE A 509 22.19 -6.35 9.30
C PHE A 509 22.49 -5.73 7.94
N GLN A 510 23.63 -5.08 7.79
CA GLN A 510 24.07 -4.54 6.52
C GLN A 510 25.55 -4.84 6.32
N ILE A 511 25.93 -5.16 5.09
CA ILE A 511 27.32 -5.33 4.70
C ILE A 511 27.73 -4.19 3.77
N LEU A 512 28.88 -3.61 4.06
CA LEU A 512 29.58 -2.73 3.15
C LEU A 512 30.64 -3.57 2.45
N SER A 513 30.45 -3.77 1.15
CA SER A 513 31.28 -4.56 0.22
C SER A 513 32.80 -4.39 0.42
N PRO A 514 33.63 -5.38 0.03
CA PRO A 514 33.35 -6.49 -0.90
C PRO A 514 33.14 -7.84 -0.20
N ALA A 515 31.95 -8.06 0.32
CA ALA A 515 31.52 -9.34 0.88
C ALA A 515 30.00 -9.44 0.84
N ASP A 516 29.51 -10.67 0.68
CA ASP A 516 28.10 -11.00 0.74
C ASP A 516 27.83 -11.69 2.09
N PHE A 517 26.57 -11.77 2.53
CA PHE A 517 26.27 -12.44 3.80
C PHE A 517 24.99 -13.28 3.84
N VAL A 518 24.97 -14.16 4.84
CA VAL A 518 23.77 -14.86 5.32
C VAL A 518 23.68 -14.72 6.83
N VAL A 519 22.48 -14.47 7.32
CA VAL A 519 22.15 -14.44 8.74
C VAL A 519 21.40 -15.71 9.10
N GLU A 520 21.87 -16.39 10.15
CA GLU A 520 21.18 -17.51 10.79
C GLU A 520 20.63 -17.03 12.14
N ALA A 521 19.31 -17.10 12.30
CA ALA A 521 18.62 -16.79 13.54
C ALA A 521 18.85 -17.86 14.63
N PRO A 522 18.53 -17.57 15.91
CA PRO A 522 18.70 -18.52 17.01
C PRO A 522 17.98 -19.88 16.84
N ASN A 523 16.89 -19.90 16.06
CA ASN A 523 16.15 -21.12 15.72
C ASN A 523 16.72 -21.89 14.51
N GLY A 524 17.81 -21.41 13.91
CA GLY A 524 18.48 -22.02 12.76
C GLY A 524 17.92 -21.63 11.39
N LEU A 525 16.86 -20.81 11.33
CA LEU A 525 16.33 -20.28 10.07
C LEU A 525 17.29 -19.23 9.49
N LYS A 526 17.37 -19.16 8.16
CA LYS A 526 18.32 -18.32 7.44
C LYS A 526 17.67 -17.29 6.54
N VAL A 527 18.35 -16.17 6.38
CA VAL A 527 18.05 -15.14 5.38
C VAL A 527 19.36 -14.58 4.79
N GLY A 528 19.39 -14.33 3.49
CA GLY A 528 20.59 -13.87 2.77
C GLY A 528 21.12 -14.90 1.77
N LYS A 529 22.35 -14.73 1.29
CA LYS A 529 22.92 -15.54 0.21
C LYS A 529 23.26 -16.98 0.62
N ASP A 530 22.75 -17.96 -0.13
CA ASP A 530 23.25 -19.33 -0.07
C ASP A 530 24.53 -19.47 -0.90
N PHE A 531 25.68 -19.46 -0.23
CA PHE A 531 26.99 -19.60 -0.87
C PHE A 531 27.19 -20.95 -1.59
N ALA A 532 26.37 -21.97 -1.34
CA ALA A 532 26.50 -23.27 -2.00
C ALA A 532 25.75 -23.31 -3.34
N THR A 533 24.56 -22.73 -3.41
CA THR A 533 23.69 -22.77 -4.59
C THR A 533 23.73 -21.47 -5.41
N GLY A 534 24.17 -20.36 -4.81
CA GLY A 534 24.07 -19.03 -5.39
C GLY A 534 22.63 -18.51 -5.44
N GLN A 535 21.74 -19.07 -4.61
CA GLN A 535 20.35 -18.61 -4.43
C GLN A 535 20.20 -17.87 -3.10
N GLU A 536 18.97 -17.50 -2.74
CA GLU A 536 18.67 -16.83 -1.47
C GLU A 536 18.00 -17.77 -0.47
N PHE A 537 18.36 -17.60 0.80
CA PHE A 537 17.53 -18.08 1.91
C PHE A 537 16.47 -17.02 2.23
N THR A 538 15.22 -17.46 2.35
CA THR A 538 14.05 -16.64 2.73
C THR A 538 13.25 -17.32 3.85
N GLN A 539 13.96 -17.92 4.81
CA GLN A 539 13.34 -18.81 5.81
C GLN A 539 12.90 -18.09 7.08
N ILE A 540 13.43 -16.90 7.36
CA ILE A 540 13.01 -16.10 8.51
C ILE A 540 11.72 -15.37 8.12
N PRO A 541 10.60 -15.56 8.85
CA PRO A 541 9.34 -14.89 8.57
C PRO A 541 9.51 -13.36 8.54
N ASP A 542 8.84 -12.72 7.58
CA ASP A 542 8.79 -11.26 7.38
C ASP A 542 10.16 -10.58 7.21
N ALA A 543 11.24 -11.35 7.10
CA ALA A 543 12.57 -10.81 6.89
C ALA A 543 12.72 -10.40 5.43
N PHE A 544 13.17 -9.17 5.22
CA PHE A 544 13.51 -8.67 3.90
C PHE A 544 15.02 -8.74 3.70
N TYR A 545 15.45 -9.22 2.53
CA TYR A 545 16.83 -9.20 2.06
C TYR A 545 16.90 -8.39 0.77
N SER A 546 17.81 -7.42 0.71
CA SER A 546 17.97 -6.58 -0.49
C SER A 546 18.63 -7.31 -1.66
N GLY A 547 19.08 -8.55 -1.46
CA GLY A 547 19.78 -9.35 -2.46
C GLY A 547 21.29 -9.10 -2.48
N PHE A 548 21.98 -9.85 -3.35
CA PHE A 548 23.43 -9.81 -3.55
C PHE A 548 23.84 -9.39 -4.97
N GLY A 549 22.88 -8.92 -5.77
CA GLY A 549 23.11 -8.40 -7.12
C GLY A 549 23.71 -6.99 -7.15
N THR A 550 23.76 -6.30 -6.00
CA THR A 550 24.27 -4.94 -5.86
C THR A 550 25.36 -4.88 -4.79
N ASP A 551 26.14 -3.79 -4.76
CA ASP A 551 27.22 -3.60 -3.77
C ASP A 551 26.70 -3.38 -2.33
N ASP A 552 25.39 -3.17 -2.16
CA ASP A 552 24.71 -2.89 -0.90
C ASP A 552 23.77 -4.04 -0.54
N GLU A 553 24.22 -4.92 0.34
CA GLU A 553 23.36 -5.96 0.91
C GLU A 553 22.93 -5.58 2.32
N TYR A 554 21.64 -5.71 2.62
CA TYR A 554 21.11 -5.63 3.96
C TYR A 554 19.94 -6.59 4.17
N VAL A 555 19.72 -6.93 5.43
CA VAL A 555 18.62 -7.74 5.92
C VAL A 555 17.91 -6.95 7.01
N THR A 556 16.59 -6.86 6.94
CA THR A 556 15.74 -6.43 8.06
C THR A 556 14.95 -7.61 8.57
N ILE A 557 14.95 -7.81 9.89
CA ILE A 557 14.20 -8.86 10.58
C ILE A 557 13.24 -8.18 11.55
N PRO A 558 11.96 -8.05 11.18
CA PRO A 558 10.91 -7.66 12.11
C PRO A 558 10.75 -8.73 13.20
N ASN A 559 10.37 -8.31 14.41
CA ASN A 559 10.15 -9.22 15.55
C ASN A 559 11.28 -10.26 15.75
N PRO A 560 12.54 -9.83 15.82
CA PRO A 560 13.66 -10.75 15.95
C PRO A 560 13.50 -11.63 17.20
N LEU A 561 13.99 -12.86 17.13
CA LEU A 561 14.14 -13.71 18.31
C LEU A 561 15.22 -13.16 19.24
N ASN A 562 15.03 -13.32 20.54
CA ASN A 562 16.07 -13.08 21.53
C ASN A 562 17.12 -14.21 21.46
N GLY A 563 18.41 -13.88 21.38
CA GLY A 563 19.49 -14.85 21.41
C GLY A 563 20.64 -14.55 20.43
N LEU A 564 21.40 -15.60 20.14
CA LEU A 564 22.62 -15.52 19.34
C LEU A 564 22.33 -15.69 17.85
N TYR A 565 22.54 -14.65 17.07
CA TYR A 565 22.54 -14.69 15.61
C TYR A 565 23.95 -15.01 15.10
N LYS A 566 24.02 -15.80 14.02
CA LYS A 566 25.27 -16.02 13.29
C LYS A 566 25.20 -15.26 11.97
N VAL A 567 26.16 -14.37 11.73
CA VAL A 567 26.33 -13.71 10.44
C VAL A 567 27.52 -14.36 9.76
N ILE A 568 27.31 -14.99 8.61
CA ILE A 568 28.38 -15.64 7.84
C ILE A 568 28.58 -14.79 6.60
N THR A 569 29.81 -14.32 6.42
CA THR A 569 30.18 -13.48 5.27
C THR A 569 31.05 -14.29 4.30
N GLN A 570 30.93 -13.99 3.01
CA GLN A 570 31.81 -14.51 1.96
C GLN A 570 32.45 -13.34 1.21
N GLY A 571 33.78 -13.24 1.22
CA GLY A 571 34.47 -12.18 0.48
C GLY A 571 34.25 -12.31 -1.04
N THR A 572 33.98 -11.18 -1.71
CA THR A 572 33.71 -11.12 -3.15
C THR A 572 34.78 -10.35 -3.90
N GLY A 573 34.70 -10.35 -5.24
CA GLY A 573 35.62 -9.63 -6.11
C GLY A 573 37.09 -9.95 -5.84
N SER A 574 37.91 -8.93 -5.59
CA SER A 574 39.33 -9.05 -5.21
C SER A 574 39.56 -9.20 -3.69
N GLY A 575 38.49 -9.23 -2.88
CA GLY A 575 38.55 -9.02 -1.44
C GLY A 575 38.96 -7.58 -1.11
N GLY A 576 39.11 -7.30 0.19
CA GLY A 576 39.44 -5.96 0.69
C GLY A 576 38.86 -5.67 2.06
N VAL A 577 38.78 -4.37 2.38
CA VAL A 577 38.14 -3.90 3.60
C VAL A 577 36.63 -4.02 3.42
N TYR A 578 35.95 -4.66 4.37
CA TYR A 578 34.49 -4.72 4.42
C TYR A 578 34.02 -4.31 5.83
N THR A 579 32.77 -3.90 5.95
CA THR A 579 32.17 -3.56 7.25
C THR A 579 30.83 -4.25 7.42
N ILE A 580 30.61 -4.86 8.58
CA ILE A 580 29.29 -5.31 9.02
C ILE A 580 28.74 -4.24 9.94
N ALA A 581 27.57 -3.71 9.61
CA ALA A 581 26.78 -2.88 10.49
C ALA A 581 25.58 -3.69 10.98
N THR A 582 25.25 -3.59 12.26
CA THR A 582 24.00 -4.13 12.79
C THR A 582 23.32 -3.12 13.68
N GLY A 583 22.01 -2.97 13.50
CA GLY A 583 21.16 -2.05 14.23
C GLY A 583 20.00 -2.79 14.87
N LEU A 584 19.63 -2.42 16.09
CA LEU A 584 18.41 -2.89 16.75
C LEU A 584 17.58 -1.68 17.10
N ILE A 585 16.36 -1.67 16.59
CA ILE A 585 15.38 -0.62 16.80
C ILE A 585 14.25 -1.21 17.63
N THR A 586 13.87 -0.50 18.68
CA THR A 586 12.76 -0.85 19.57
C THR A 586 11.93 0.41 19.83
N ASP A 587 10.76 0.25 20.42
CA ASP A 587 9.93 1.38 20.86
C ASP A 587 10.71 2.36 21.77
N ALA A 588 11.60 1.85 22.62
CA ALA A 588 12.32 2.65 23.61
C ALA A 588 13.69 3.15 23.14
N THR A 589 14.44 2.34 22.41
CA THR A 589 15.85 2.57 22.10
C THR A 589 16.22 2.16 20.68
N SER A 590 17.26 2.79 20.13
CA SER A 590 17.97 2.32 18.94
C SER A 590 19.44 2.11 19.31
N SER A 591 20.03 0.99 18.91
CA SER A 591 21.45 0.69 19.14
C SER A 591 22.13 0.22 17.85
N GLU A 592 23.40 0.57 17.68
CA GLU A 592 24.19 0.22 16.50
C GLU A 592 25.55 -0.36 16.89
N LYS A 593 26.03 -1.32 16.10
CA LYS A 593 27.36 -1.91 16.20
C LYS A 593 27.97 -2.05 14.82
N PHE A 594 29.29 -1.85 14.76
CA PHE A 594 30.06 -1.94 13.54
C PHE A 594 31.26 -2.85 13.76
N PHE A 595 31.58 -3.63 12.75
CA PHE A 595 32.80 -4.39 12.65
C PHE A 595 33.42 -4.12 11.28
N THR A 596 34.65 -3.61 11.26
CA THR A 596 35.42 -3.44 10.02
C THR A 596 36.56 -4.45 10.00
N GLY A 597 36.64 -5.23 8.93
CA GLY A 597 37.63 -6.28 8.75
C GLY A 597 38.22 -6.29 7.35
N GLN A 598 39.12 -7.23 7.12
CA GLN A 598 39.64 -7.57 5.79
C GLN A 598 39.06 -8.92 5.38
N THR A 599 38.70 -9.07 4.12
CA THR A 599 38.26 -10.35 3.54
C THR A 599 39.06 -10.69 2.29
N LEU A 600 39.06 -11.97 1.94
CA LEU A 600 39.66 -12.50 0.71
C LEU A 600 38.56 -13.06 -0.20
N PRO A 601 38.80 -13.16 -1.52
CA PRO A 601 37.85 -13.82 -2.42
C PRO A 601 37.48 -15.23 -1.95
N GLY A 602 36.20 -15.47 -1.74
CA GLY A 602 35.62 -16.72 -1.23
C GLY A 602 35.97 -17.05 0.23
N ALA A 603 36.53 -16.13 1.02
CA ALA A 603 36.76 -16.35 2.44
C ALA A 603 35.44 -16.32 3.20
N LEU A 604 35.19 -17.39 3.96
CA LEU A 604 34.07 -17.48 4.86
C LEU A 604 34.51 -17.03 6.26
N THR A 605 33.84 -16.01 6.79
CA THR A 605 34.03 -15.56 8.17
C THR A 605 32.70 -15.58 8.90
N THR A 606 32.66 -16.24 10.05
CA THR A 606 31.48 -16.31 10.91
C THR A 606 31.59 -15.28 12.02
N PHE A 607 30.50 -14.59 12.28
CA PHE A 607 30.33 -13.62 13.34
C PHE A 607 29.19 -14.04 14.24
N HIS A 608 29.33 -13.77 15.53
CA HIS A 608 28.27 -13.92 16.51
C HIS A 608 27.77 -12.54 16.94
N VAL A 609 26.44 -12.38 16.92
CA VAL A 609 25.74 -11.17 17.35
C VAL A 609 24.70 -11.58 18.38
N ASP A 610 24.95 -11.23 19.65
CA ASP A 610 24.04 -11.53 20.76
C ASP A 610 23.01 -10.40 20.90
N VAL A 611 21.75 -10.74 20.63
CA VAL A 611 20.61 -9.83 20.63
C VAL A 611 19.77 -10.09 21.88
N SER A 612 19.72 -9.09 22.76
CA SER A 612 18.86 -9.10 23.95
C SER A 612 17.65 -8.21 23.72
N LEU A 613 16.44 -8.72 23.94
CA LEU A 613 15.17 -7.98 23.80
C LEU A 613 14.49 -7.70 25.14
N ASN A 614 15.23 -7.79 26.25
CA ASN A 614 14.68 -7.65 27.60
C ASN A 614 14.34 -6.19 27.96
N GLY A 615 13.16 -5.72 27.51
CA GLY A 615 12.58 -4.43 27.88
C GLY A 615 13.53 -3.24 27.62
N PRO A 616 13.68 -2.28 28.55
CA PRO A 616 14.54 -1.10 28.35
C PRO A 616 16.04 -1.43 28.28
N SER A 617 16.45 -2.69 28.49
CA SER A 617 17.81 -3.19 28.30
C SER A 617 17.99 -3.88 26.94
N ALA A 618 17.07 -3.69 26.00
CA ALA A 618 17.21 -4.19 24.65
C ALA A 618 18.48 -3.61 24.01
N ALA A 619 19.36 -4.49 23.54
CA ALA A 619 20.67 -4.12 23.05
C ALA A 619 21.29 -5.22 22.20
N ILE A 620 22.14 -4.80 21.27
CA ILE A 620 23.10 -5.66 20.59
C ILE A 620 24.42 -5.60 21.33
N LYS A 621 24.95 -6.76 21.74
CA LYS A 621 26.32 -6.85 22.28
C LYS A 621 27.35 -6.72 21.16
N ASP A 622 28.63 -6.64 21.50
CA ASP A 622 29.69 -6.50 20.50
C ASP A 622 29.69 -7.66 19.49
N ILE A 623 29.95 -7.32 18.22
CA ILE A 623 30.09 -8.29 17.13
C ILE A 623 31.39 -9.07 17.34
N GLN A 624 31.30 -10.40 17.47
CA GLN A 624 32.46 -11.25 17.72
C GLN A 624 32.83 -12.05 16.47
N ILE A 625 34.07 -11.90 15.98
CA ILE A 625 34.63 -12.80 14.94
C ILE A 625 34.79 -14.19 15.55
N VAL A 626 34.35 -15.22 14.85
CA VAL A 626 34.58 -16.62 15.23
C VAL A 626 35.62 -17.25 14.30
N ALA A 627 36.91 -17.07 14.63
CA ALA A 627 37.99 -17.79 13.98
C ALA A 627 38.18 -19.20 14.56
N THR A 628 38.40 -20.17 13.68
CA THR A 628 38.73 -21.55 14.03
C THR A 628 40.09 -21.92 13.46
N VAL A 629 40.75 -22.94 14.00
CA VAL A 629 42.01 -23.45 13.42
C VAL A 629 41.84 -23.78 11.92
N GLY A 630 40.66 -24.28 11.53
CA GLY A 630 40.33 -24.58 10.14
C GLY A 630 40.23 -23.33 9.27
N SER A 631 39.49 -22.30 9.70
CA SER A 631 39.35 -21.04 8.95
C SER A 631 40.69 -20.33 8.80
N THR A 632 41.46 -20.20 9.90
CA THR A 632 42.77 -19.55 9.87
C THR A 632 43.77 -20.27 8.96
N LYS A 633 43.70 -21.61 8.90
CA LYS A 633 44.49 -22.40 7.94
C LYS A 633 44.12 -22.08 6.49
N THR A 634 42.83 -21.94 6.20
CA THR A 634 42.36 -21.54 4.86
C THR A 634 42.86 -20.15 4.50
N ASP A 635 42.77 -19.19 5.42
CA ASP A 635 43.19 -17.81 5.18
C ASP A 635 44.71 -17.67 4.98
N ILE A 636 45.53 -18.43 5.72
CA ILE A 636 46.98 -18.49 5.46
C ILE A 636 47.28 -19.01 4.05
N ASN A 637 46.59 -20.06 3.61
CA ASN A 637 46.80 -20.64 2.29
C ASN A 637 46.40 -19.66 1.18
N ARG A 638 45.25 -18.99 1.34
CA ARG A 638 44.73 -18.03 0.37
C ARG A 638 45.57 -16.75 0.32
N ALA A 639 45.96 -16.20 1.47
CA ALA A 639 46.86 -15.05 1.55
C ALA A 639 48.21 -15.33 0.86
N PHE A 640 48.72 -16.56 0.94
CA PHE A 640 49.91 -16.94 0.17
C PHE A 640 49.63 -17.04 -1.34
N ALA A 641 48.52 -17.66 -1.74
CA ALA A 641 48.16 -17.79 -3.16
C ALA A 641 47.98 -16.43 -3.86
N LEU A 642 47.47 -15.44 -3.14
CA LEU A 642 47.29 -14.06 -3.62
C LEU A 642 48.57 -13.21 -3.54
N GLY A 643 49.71 -13.78 -3.12
CA GLY A 643 50.98 -13.08 -2.97
C GLY A 643 51.02 -12.08 -1.80
N TRP A 644 50.01 -12.08 -0.92
CA TRP A 644 49.99 -11.25 0.28
C TRP A 644 51.05 -11.70 1.27
N ILE A 645 51.23 -13.03 1.40
CA ILE A 645 52.41 -13.64 2.01
C ILE A 645 53.39 -13.98 0.89
N LYS A 646 54.54 -13.32 0.85
CA LYS A 646 55.54 -13.49 -0.21
C LYS A 646 56.50 -14.67 0.01
N SER A 647 56.53 -15.22 1.23
CA SER A 647 57.46 -16.27 1.63
C SER A 647 56.74 -17.58 1.94
N ASN A 648 57.09 -18.65 1.22
CA ASN A 648 56.59 -19.99 1.51
C ASN A 648 57.06 -20.49 2.89
N GLY A 649 58.20 -19.99 3.38
CA GLY A 649 58.69 -20.27 4.73
C GLY A 649 57.73 -19.75 5.80
N ILE A 650 57.28 -18.50 5.68
CA ILE A 650 56.32 -17.90 6.62
C ILE A 650 55.00 -18.67 6.60
N LYS A 651 54.45 -18.96 5.41
CA LYS A 651 53.25 -19.78 5.26
C LYS A 651 53.39 -21.12 6.02
N THR A 652 54.48 -21.83 5.77
CA THR A 652 54.74 -23.16 6.35
C THR A 652 54.86 -23.10 7.87
N SER A 653 55.55 -22.09 8.41
CA SER A 653 55.69 -21.88 9.85
C SER A 653 54.33 -21.63 10.52
N LEU A 654 53.50 -20.74 9.95
CA LEU A 654 52.17 -20.43 10.50
C LEU A 654 51.26 -21.68 10.51
N LEU A 655 51.22 -22.42 9.39
CA LEU A 655 50.44 -23.65 9.28
C LEU A 655 50.91 -24.74 10.25
N THR A 656 52.21 -24.83 10.49
CA THR A 656 52.80 -25.79 11.42
C THR A 656 52.38 -25.48 12.85
N LEU A 657 52.47 -24.21 13.27
CA LEU A 657 52.08 -23.78 14.61
C LEU A 657 50.58 -24.00 14.87
N LEU A 658 49.71 -23.68 13.90
CA LEU A 658 48.27 -23.98 14.00
C LEU A 658 48.00 -25.47 14.18
N THR A 659 48.63 -26.31 13.34
CA THR A 659 48.43 -27.76 13.39
C THR A 659 48.95 -28.36 14.70
N GLN A 660 50.04 -27.81 15.25
CA GLN A 660 50.54 -28.19 16.58
C GLN A 660 49.57 -27.77 17.68
N ALA A 661 49.07 -26.54 17.66
CA ALA A 661 48.11 -26.04 18.63
C ALA A 661 46.82 -26.87 18.67
N GLN A 662 46.31 -27.30 17.50
CA GLN A 662 45.12 -28.14 17.40
C GLN A 662 45.25 -29.49 18.14
N LYS A 663 46.47 -30.04 18.21
CA LYS A 663 46.75 -31.33 18.86
C LYS A 663 46.90 -31.21 20.39
N LEU A 664 47.07 -30.01 20.92
CA LEU A 664 47.27 -29.79 22.36
C LEU A 664 45.94 -29.81 23.11
N LYS A 665 45.94 -30.42 24.30
CA LYS A 665 44.76 -30.45 25.19
C LYS A 665 44.65 -29.21 26.10
N LYS A 666 45.79 -28.65 26.52
CA LYS A 666 45.83 -27.51 27.46
C LYS A 666 45.76 -26.18 26.73
N GLN A 667 44.80 -25.33 27.11
CA GLN A 667 44.61 -24.00 26.51
C GLN A 667 45.84 -23.10 26.67
N SER A 668 46.51 -23.15 27.82
CA SER A 668 47.73 -22.36 28.08
C SER A 668 48.89 -22.69 27.15
N ASP A 669 49.00 -23.94 26.69
CA ASP A 669 50.04 -24.34 25.74
C ASP A 669 49.67 -23.97 24.29
N LYS A 670 48.39 -23.99 23.94
CA LYS A 670 47.89 -23.44 22.66
C LYS A 670 48.19 -21.95 22.54
N ILE A 671 47.88 -21.18 23.59
CA ILE A 671 48.12 -19.72 23.64
C ILE A 671 49.60 -19.38 23.39
N LYS A 672 50.55 -20.19 23.87
CA LYS A 672 51.98 -19.98 23.58
C LYS A 672 52.28 -20.07 22.08
N LEU A 673 51.71 -21.05 21.39
CA LEU A 673 51.90 -21.23 19.95
C LEU A 673 51.23 -20.10 19.16
N TYR A 674 50.03 -19.68 19.54
CA TYR A 674 49.34 -18.55 18.91
C TYR A 674 50.10 -17.23 19.11
N LYS A 675 50.65 -16.98 20.31
CA LYS A 675 51.53 -15.83 20.54
C LYS A 675 52.80 -15.90 19.67
N ALA A 676 53.37 -17.08 19.47
CA ALA A 676 54.50 -17.24 18.54
C ALA A 676 54.12 -16.92 17.09
N MET A 677 52.89 -17.25 16.66
CA MET A 677 52.39 -16.85 15.35
C MET A 677 52.30 -15.33 15.21
N LEU A 678 51.81 -14.61 16.24
CA LEU A 678 51.77 -13.14 16.22
C LEU A 678 53.16 -12.53 16.04
N GLU A 679 54.18 -13.08 16.68
CA GLU A 679 55.56 -12.61 16.53
C GLU A 679 56.11 -12.86 15.11
N ILE A 680 55.77 -14.00 14.50
CA ILE A 680 56.11 -14.28 13.09
C ILE A 680 55.42 -13.27 12.16
N LEU A 681 54.13 -13.01 12.36
CA LEU A 681 53.37 -12.05 11.56
C LEU A 681 53.96 -10.63 11.68
N LYS A 682 54.31 -10.18 12.89
CA LYS A 682 54.96 -8.88 13.12
C LYS A 682 56.31 -8.78 12.41
N ALA A 683 57.15 -9.82 12.51
CA ALA A 683 58.45 -9.85 11.85
C ALA A 683 58.33 -9.87 10.32
N ALA A 684 57.38 -10.64 9.79
CA ALA A 684 57.07 -10.68 8.37
C ALA A 684 56.61 -9.32 7.85
N LYS A 685 55.78 -8.61 8.63
CA LYS A 685 55.24 -7.29 8.27
C LYS A 685 56.35 -6.24 8.22
N LYS A 686 57.21 -6.23 9.24
CA LYS A 686 58.40 -5.36 9.28
C LYS A 686 59.34 -5.59 8.09
N SER A 687 59.42 -6.83 7.62
CA SER A 687 60.30 -7.22 6.51
C SER A 687 59.66 -7.09 5.12
N GLY A 688 58.42 -6.58 5.03
CA GLY A 688 57.68 -6.47 3.76
C GLY A 688 57.33 -7.80 3.09
N LEU A 689 57.46 -8.91 3.84
CA LEU A 689 57.16 -10.28 3.40
C LEU A 689 55.69 -10.64 3.55
N ILE A 690 54.93 -9.81 4.27
CA ILE A 690 53.48 -9.79 4.25
C ILE A 690 53.00 -8.36 4.01
N ASN A 691 51.97 -8.18 3.17
CA ASN A 691 51.35 -6.87 2.97
C ASN A 691 50.47 -6.49 4.18
N GLN A 692 49.91 -5.28 4.20
CA GLN A 692 49.05 -4.83 5.30
C GLN A 692 47.80 -5.71 5.45
N GLN A 693 47.12 -6.00 4.35
CA GLN A 693 45.86 -6.73 4.35
C GLN A 693 46.00 -8.14 4.95
N GLY A 694 47.03 -8.89 4.53
CA GLY A 694 47.29 -10.23 5.07
C GLY A 694 47.75 -10.21 6.53
N TYR A 695 48.45 -9.16 6.96
CA TYR A 695 48.84 -9.01 8.36
C TYR A 695 47.64 -8.78 9.26
N ASP A 696 46.72 -7.88 8.87
CA ASP A 696 45.55 -7.53 9.67
C ASP A 696 44.59 -8.71 9.80
N LEU A 697 44.28 -9.39 8.68
CA LEU A 697 43.43 -10.59 8.66
C LEU A 697 43.95 -11.68 9.60
N LEU A 698 45.21 -12.09 9.43
CA LEU A 698 45.76 -13.21 10.20
C LEU A 698 45.99 -12.85 11.67
N THR A 699 46.25 -11.57 11.97
CA THR A 699 46.38 -11.10 13.36
C THR A 699 45.04 -11.13 14.07
N ALA A 700 43.95 -10.74 13.39
CA ALA A 700 42.60 -10.80 13.94
C ALA A 700 42.22 -12.24 14.32
N ASP A 701 42.43 -13.19 13.40
CA ASP A 701 42.20 -14.62 13.61
C ASP A 701 42.95 -15.18 14.83
N VAL A 702 44.27 -14.91 14.88
CA VAL A 702 45.12 -15.43 15.95
C VAL A 702 44.77 -14.79 17.30
N ASN A 703 44.44 -13.50 17.35
CA ASN A 703 43.98 -12.84 18.57
C ASN A 703 42.67 -13.43 19.09
N TRP A 704 41.77 -13.83 18.19
CA TRP A 704 40.54 -14.51 18.58
C TRP A 704 40.82 -15.89 19.20
N LEU A 705 41.65 -16.70 18.54
CA LEU A 705 42.08 -18.01 19.04
C LEU A 705 42.88 -17.94 20.37
N ILE A 706 43.42 -16.78 20.73
CA ILE A 706 44.06 -16.57 22.04
C ILE A 706 43.01 -16.33 23.13
N SER A 707 41.95 -15.61 22.78
CA SER A 707 40.90 -15.20 23.71
C SER A 707 39.88 -16.32 24.00
N HIS A 708 39.80 -17.33 23.13
CA HIS A 708 38.83 -18.44 23.16
C HIS A 708 39.53 -19.79 22.94
#